data_AF-A0A158BNP4-F1
#
_entry.id   AF-A0A158BNP4-F1
#
_cell.length_a   1.000
_cell.length_b   1.000
_cell.length_c   1.000
_cell.angle_alpha   90.00
_cell.angle_beta   90.00
_cell.angle_gamma   90.00
#
_symmetry.space_group_name_H-M   'P 1'
#
loop_
_entity.id
_entity.type
_entity.pdbx_description
1 polymer ?
#
loop_
_entity_poly.entity_id
_entity_poly.type
_entity_poly.pdbx_seq_one_letter_code
_entity_poly.pdbx_strand_id
1 'polypeptide(L)'
;MQHDDKTTVRHDADREPVRAGDGSSSFDWQARCGALEKKLKAAQSDARELSSLRNRVLQLEIERAALLGSASWKLSAPLRQAASVVKALRLAAATLSRQVEARGGIVPAVKYYQSVLGREGMPGMVARLRRLKSGAGFADGPPRDEVYHEWIERYDSITPEKRRELLTRIERLERQPKFSIVVPVYNSDERFLREMIASVRDQIYTDWELCIADDASTDARVRDVLTEAAASDRRIKLVFRETNGHISEASNSALALATGDYVVLLDHDDIIPPHALALVALYIDRHPEGRMFYSDEDKLNEKGQRTTPYFKSDWNPQMFLTQNMFSHLGVFETALVREAGGFRRGYEGSQDYDLALRCVDIAGHDQVVHIPHVLYHWRIVPGSTAGSGSEKPYALVAAMRALEDHLERNGIDATVEHPYEALGTLRVRYGLKTHPLVSIIIPTRDGLALTKQCIDSVLGKTLYREYEIIVVDNGSVKPETLAYFDEITRTKGIRVIRDDSPFNFSALNNRAVREARGEFVCLLNNDIEVISPDWLNEMVGIAVQPGVGAVGACLWYPNDTLQHGGVLIGLGGVAGHMHHMLQRGQFGYFGRAVAMQNLWAVTAACLVVKKSVYEEVGGLNEELAVAFNDVDFCLRLVKAGYRNVWTPHAELYHHESATRGSDMDADKYQRFVGEVRWMEKEWEGWLEHDPAYNPNLSLNTNVLPFTLASPPRVGQFE
;
A
#
# COMPACT_ATOMS: atom_id res chain seq x y z
N MET A 1 56.89 76.99 -21.96
CA MET A 1 57.81 75.82 -22.01
C MET A 1 56.94 74.63 -22.37
N GLN A 2 56.95 74.24 -23.65
CA GLN A 2 57.85 73.24 -24.24
C GLN A 2 57.40 71.80 -23.89
N HIS A 3 57.06 70.93 -24.83
CA HIS A 3 56.78 71.09 -26.27
C HIS A 3 55.96 69.87 -26.74
N ASP A 4 55.01 70.10 -27.67
CA ASP A 4 54.57 69.31 -28.84
C ASP A 4 54.41 67.75 -28.74
N ASP A 5 53.54 67.06 -29.49
CA ASP A 5 52.83 67.46 -30.73
C ASP A 5 51.52 66.66 -31.01
N LYS A 6 50.73 67.17 -31.97
CA LYS A 6 49.85 66.52 -33.00
C LYS A 6 49.39 65.03 -32.90
N THR A 7 48.23 64.57 -33.41
CA THR A 7 46.87 65.07 -33.83
C THR A 7 45.98 63.89 -34.31
N THR A 8 44.65 64.07 -34.42
CA THR A 8 43.67 63.37 -35.34
C THR A 8 43.56 61.81 -35.37
N VAL A 9 42.49 61.17 -34.88
CA VAL A 9 41.10 61.00 -35.46
C VAL A 9 40.93 59.90 -36.55
N ARG A 10 39.92 59.01 -36.34
CA ARG A 10 39.15 58.09 -37.25
C ARG A 10 39.56 56.61 -37.52
N HIS A 11 38.70 55.70 -37.02
CA HIS A 11 37.97 54.58 -37.66
C HIS A 11 38.62 53.44 -38.51
N ASP A 12 38.20 52.21 -38.13
CA ASP A 12 37.75 51.02 -38.92
C ASP A 12 38.70 49.93 -39.52
N ALA A 13 38.42 48.69 -39.05
CA ALA A 13 38.19 47.41 -39.78
C ALA A 13 39.31 46.40 -40.20
N ASP A 14 39.11 45.15 -39.70
CA ASP A 14 39.24 43.80 -40.32
C ASP A 14 40.58 43.09 -40.72
N ARG A 15 40.74 41.87 -40.12
CA ARG A 15 41.27 40.56 -40.64
C ARG A 15 42.73 40.07 -40.45
N GLU A 16 42.83 38.73 -40.40
CA GLU A 16 43.98 37.80 -40.15
C GLU A 16 44.82 37.48 -41.43
N PRO A 17 45.80 36.49 -41.53
CA PRO A 17 46.33 35.40 -40.64
C PRO A 17 47.90 35.39 -40.48
N VAL A 18 48.73 34.36 -40.11
CA VAL A 18 48.90 32.91 -40.46
C VAL A 18 49.74 32.08 -39.41
N ARG A 19 49.59 30.73 -39.47
CA ARG A 19 50.40 29.57 -38.93
C ARG A 19 51.94 29.74 -38.84
N ALA A 20 52.76 29.00 -38.04
CA ALA A 20 52.66 27.95 -36.98
C ALA A 20 54.07 27.83 -36.27
N GLY A 21 54.53 26.85 -35.45
CA GLY A 21 54.12 25.47 -35.05
C GLY A 21 55.16 24.78 -34.11
N ASP A 22 55.36 23.44 -34.25
CA ASP A 22 56.37 22.54 -33.59
C ASP A 22 56.15 22.02 -32.13
N GLY A 23 56.38 20.71 -31.89
CA GLY A 23 57.13 20.21 -30.73
C GLY A 23 56.48 19.60 -29.46
N SER A 24 55.79 18.43 -29.48
CA SER A 24 55.38 17.77 -28.20
C SER A 24 55.09 16.25 -28.12
N SER A 25 55.10 15.46 -29.21
CA SER A 25 54.39 14.15 -29.24
C SER A 25 55.02 12.96 -28.48
N SER A 26 56.22 13.05 -27.91
CA SER A 26 56.88 11.93 -27.19
C SER A 26 56.60 11.87 -25.68
N PHE A 27 56.02 12.93 -25.09
CA PHE A 27 55.89 13.07 -23.63
C PHE A 27 54.71 12.31 -23.01
N ASP A 28 53.65 12.00 -23.78
CA ASP A 28 52.39 11.44 -23.25
C ASP A 28 52.51 9.97 -22.78
N TRP A 29 53.25 9.12 -23.50
CA TRP A 29 53.28 7.69 -23.23
C TRP A 29 53.94 7.34 -21.87
N GLN A 30 55.05 7.99 -21.53
CA GLN A 30 55.72 7.77 -20.25
C GLN A 30 54.86 8.24 -19.07
N ALA A 31 54.13 9.36 -19.23
CA ALA A 31 53.18 9.84 -18.23
C ALA A 31 52.03 8.84 -17.99
N ARG A 32 51.48 8.23 -19.05
CA ARG A 32 50.42 7.21 -18.96
C ARG A 32 50.90 5.92 -18.28
N CYS A 33 52.11 5.44 -18.56
CA CYS A 33 52.69 4.30 -17.85
C CYS A 33 52.85 4.59 -16.35
N GLY A 34 53.43 5.74 -15.98
CA GLY A 34 53.59 6.13 -14.58
C GLY A 34 52.25 6.28 -13.83
N ALA A 35 51.21 6.75 -14.50
CA ALA A 35 49.85 6.83 -13.94
C ALA A 35 49.24 5.43 -13.67
N LEU A 36 49.49 4.46 -14.55
CA LEU A 36 48.99 3.09 -14.39
C LEU A 36 49.73 2.33 -13.29
N GLU A 37 51.07 2.44 -13.19
CA GLU A 37 51.82 1.86 -12.06
C GLU A 37 51.36 2.42 -10.71
N LYS A 38 51.07 3.72 -10.65
CA LYS A 38 50.59 4.39 -9.42
C LYS A 38 49.21 3.86 -9.02
N LYS A 39 48.31 3.61 -9.98
CA LYS A 39 47.01 2.95 -9.73
C LYS A 39 47.16 1.50 -9.29
N LEU A 40 48.07 0.73 -9.89
CA LEU A 40 48.32 -0.66 -9.51
C LEU A 40 48.87 -0.78 -8.08
N LYS A 41 49.81 0.10 -7.69
CA LYS A 41 50.34 0.16 -6.32
C LYS A 41 49.28 0.57 -5.29
N ALA A 42 48.34 1.45 -5.65
CA ALA A 42 47.19 1.77 -4.80
C ALA A 42 46.29 0.54 -4.59
N ALA A 43 45.79 -0.09 -5.66
CA ALA A 43 44.92 -1.28 -5.55
C ALA A 43 45.58 -2.46 -4.80
N GLN A 44 46.91 -2.61 -4.90
CA GLN A 44 47.66 -3.60 -4.12
C GLN A 44 47.82 -3.23 -2.63
N SER A 45 47.73 -1.95 -2.27
CA SER A 45 47.61 -1.49 -0.87
C SER A 45 46.22 -1.78 -0.34
N ASP A 46 45.19 -1.36 -1.08
CA ASP A 46 43.78 -1.48 -0.71
C ASP A 46 43.39 -2.96 -0.47
N ALA A 47 43.87 -3.88 -1.33
CA ALA A 47 43.65 -5.32 -1.16
C ALA A 47 44.31 -5.91 0.10
N ARG A 48 45.44 -5.36 0.56
CA ARG A 48 46.10 -5.77 1.81
C ARG A 48 45.37 -5.22 3.02
N GLU A 49 44.89 -3.98 2.94
CA GLU A 49 44.06 -3.37 3.98
C GLU A 49 42.72 -4.09 4.14
N LEU A 50 42.07 -4.48 3.04
CA LEU A 50 40.83 -5.28 3.05
C LEU A 50 41.01 -6.66 3.74
N SER A 51 42.16 -7.29 3.52
CA SER A 51 42.52 -8.56 4.17
C SER A 51 42.79 -8.38 5.67
N SER A 52 43.52 -7.32 6.03
CA SER A 52 43.74 -6.91 7.43
C SER A 52 42.41 -6.65 8.15
N LEU A 53 41.49 -5.92 7.51
CA LEU A 53 40.16 -5.62 8.03
C LEU A 53 39.29 -6.88 8.21
N ARG A 54 39.31 -7.84 7.28
CA ARG A 54 38.61 -9.13 7.45
C ARG A 54 39.08 -9.90 8.68
N ASN A 55 40.39 -10.00 8.88
CA ASN A 55 40.95 -10.67 10.07
C ASN A 55 40.62 -9.90 11.36
N ARG A 56 40.61 -8.55 11.29
CA ARG A 56 40.18 -7.68 12.40
C ARG A 56 38.72 -7.91 12.79
N VAL A 57 37.82 -8.05 11.81
CA VAL A 57 36.39 -8.36 12.05
C VAL A 57 36.23 -9.70 12.75
N LEU A 58 36.86 -10.76 12.23
CA LEU A 58 36.74 -12.11 12.81
C LEU A 58 37.23 -12.16 14.26
N GLN A 59 38.33 -11.46 14.58
CA GLN A 59 38.83 -11.34 15.95
C GLN A 59 37.88 -10.54 16.85
N LEU A 60 37.32 -9.42 16.35
CA LEU A 60 36.34 -8.61 17.09
C LEU A 60 35.02 -9.35 17.36
N GLU A 61 34.63 -10.32 16.53
CA GLU A 61 33.45 -11.16 16.78
C GLU A 61 33.68 -12.16 17.92
N ILE A 62 34.88 -12.74 18.00
CA ILE A 62 35.29 -13.62 19.11
C ILE A 62 35.40 -12.82 20.43
N GLU A 63 36.02 -11.64 20.39
CA GLU A 63 36.10 -10.74 21.55
C GLU A 63 34.71 -10.25 21.98
N ARG A 64 33.81 -9.96 21.04
CA ARG A 64 32.40 -9.63 21.31
C ARG A 64 31.66 -10.77 22.01
N ALA A 65 31.83 -12.02 21.58
CA ALA A 65 31.20 -13.17 22.22
C ALA A 65 31.67 -13.32 23.69
N ALA A 66 32.97 -13.20 23.94
CA ALA A 66 33.54 -13.23 25.29
C ALA A 66 33.04 -12.07 26.17
N LEU A 67 32.98 -10.85 25.62
CA LEU A 67 32.49 -9.66 26.32
C LEU A 67 31.00 -9.79 26.70
N LEU A 68 30.14 -10.30 25.83
CA LEU A 68 28.70 -10.46 26.09
C LEU A 68 28.41 -11.45 27.23
N GLY A 69 29.25 -12.47 27.41
CA GLY A 69 29.14 -13.42 28.54
C GLY A 69 29.65 -12.87 29.89
N SER A 70 30.43 -11.79 29.88
CA SER A 70 31.18 -11.31 31.05
C SER A 70 30.33 -10.68 32.17
N ALA A 71 30.81 -10.78 33.41
CA ALA A 71 30.17 -10.14 34.57
C ALA A 71 30.19 -8.60 34.50
N SER A 72 31.24 -8.01 33.92
CA SER A 72 31.35 -6.57 33.71
C SER A 72 30.34 -6.04 32.68
N TRP A 73 29.96 -6.85 31.69
CA TRP A 73 28.85 -6.53 30.78
C TRP A 73 27.50 -6.48 31.52
N LYS A 74 27.25 -7.37 32.48
CA LYS A 74 26.03 -7.34 33.31
C LYS A 74 26.01 -6.11 34.23
N LEU A 75 27.12 -5.80 34.92
CA LEU A 75 27.25 -4.64 35.81
C LEU A 75 27.11 -3.27 35.11
N SER A 76 27.54 -3.15 33.85
CA SER A 76 27.54 -1.87 33.11
C SER A 76 26.18 -1.47 32.48
N ALA A 77 25.08 -2.17 32.80
CA ALA A 77 23.75 -1.90 32.25
C ALA A 77 23.23 -0.45 32.45
N PRO A 78 23.36 0.20 33.63
CA PRO A 78 22.89 1.58 33.81
C PRO A 78 23.62 2.60 32.91
N LEU A 79 24.93 2.41 32.71
CA LEU A 79 25.73 3.25 31.82
C LEU A 79 25.33 3.06 30.34
N ARG A 80 24.81 1.90 29.95
CA ARG A 80 24.23 1.69 28.61
C ARG A 80 22.88 2.39 28.41
N GLN A 81 22.08 2.59 29.46
CA GLN A 81 20.91 3.48 29.38
C GLN A 81 21.35 4.94 29.19
N ALA A 82 22.35 5.43 29.92
CA ALA A 82 22.90 6.77 29.69
C ALA A 82 23.43 6.94 28.24
N ALA A 83 24.12 5.93 27.70
CA ALA A 83 24.58 5.93 26.32
C ALA A 83 23.43 5.89 25.29
N SER A 84 22.30 5.22 25.58
CA SER A 84 21.12 5.25 24.71
C SER A 84 20.43 6.61 24.71
N VAL A 85 20.37 7.31 25.85
CA VAL A 85 19.93 8.70 25.97
C VAL A 85 20.79 9.63 25.10
N VAL A 86 22.12 9.58 25.23
CA VAL A 86 23.02 10.40 24.40
C VAL A 86 22.88 10.09 22.91
N LYS A 87 22.70 8.81 22.52
CA LYS A 87 22.49 8.42 21.13
C LYS A 87 21.14 8.91 20.58
N ALA A 88 20.08 8.88 21.39
CA ALA A 88 18.77 9.39 21.02
C ALA A 88 18.74 10.91 20.91
N LEU A 89 19.39 11.63 21.83
CA LEU A 89 19.54 13.10 21.77
C LEU A 89 20.29 13.55 20.52
N ARG A 90 21.35 12.83 20.11
CA ARG A 90 22.06 13.11 18.84
C ARG A 90 21.19 12.84 17.61
N LEU A 91 20.33 11.82 17.63
CA LEU A 91 19.38 11.53 16.54
C LEU A 91 18.22 12.54 16.48
N ALA A 92 17.71 12.98 17.64
CA ALA A 92 16.72 14.04 17.74
C ALA A 92 17.31 15.37 17.23
N ALA A 93 18.51 15.76 17.67
CA ALA A 93 19.19 16.95 17.15
C ALA A 93 19.41 16.92 15.62
N ALA A 94 19.75 15.75 15.07
CA ALA A 94 19.90 15.55 13.62
C ALA A 94 18.57 15.52 12.82
N THR A 95 17.41 15.51 13.50
CA THR A 95 16.07 15.58 12.88
C THR A 95 15.29 16.83 13.30
N LEU A 96 15.81 17.59 14.28
CA LEU A 96 15.15 18.76 14.87
C LEU A 96 14.84 19.84 13.85
N SER A 97 15.75 20.15 12.92
CA SER A 97 15.51 21.15 11.86
C SER A 97 14.26 20.84 11.03
N ARG A 98 14.12 19.59 10.56
CA ARG A 98 12.93 19.13 9.82
C ARG A 98 11.64 19.21 10.66
N GLN A 99 11.72 18.97 11.98
CA GLN A 99 10.56 19.04 12.87
C GLN A 99 10.21 20.48 13.29
N VAL A 100 11.20 21.39 13.31
CA VAL A 100 11.00 22.83 13.45
C VAL A 100 10.26 23.38 12.24
N GLU A 101 10.69 22.99 11.05
CA GLU A 101 10.10 23.36 9.76
C GLU A 101 8.67 22.80 9.62
N ALA A 102 8.48 21.49 9.82
CA ALA A 102 7.18 20.83 9.72
C ALA A 102 6.14 21.23 10.79
N ARG A 103 6.56 21.80 11.93
CA ARG A 103 5.64 22.23 13.02
C ARG A 103 5.76 23.71 13.39
N GLY A 104 6.26 24.55 12.47
CA GLY A 104 6.23 26.01 12.60
C GLY A 104 7.05 26.59 13.76
N GLY A 105 8.05 25.86 14.27
CA GLY A 105 8.98 26.38 15.28
C GLY A 105 9.61 25.34 16.21
N ILE A 106 10.61 25.80 16.98
CA ILE A 106 11.34 25.00 17.98
C ILE A 106 10.43 24.56 19.13
N VAL A 107 9.51 25.40 19.60
CA VAL A 107 8.68 25.07 20.76
C VAL A 107 7.70 23.91 20.48
N PRO A 108 6.96 23.88 19.35
CA PRO A 108 6.18 22.70 18.96
C PRO A 108 7.03 21.44 18.75
N ALA A 109 8.18 21.57 18.06
CA ALA A 109 9.08 20.43 17.81
C ALA A 109 9.61 19.79 19.11
N VAL A 110 10.01 20.60 20.09
CA VAL A 110 10.45 20.11 21.41
C VAL A 110 9.31 19.48 22.20
N LYS A 111 8.10 20.08 22.19
CA LYS A 111 6.91 19.51 22.84
C LYS A 111 6.54 18.14 22.26
N TYR A 112 6.72 17.92 20.95
CA TYR A 112 6.51 16.61 20.31
C TYR A 112 7.50 15.55 20.84
N TYR A 113 8.80 15.84 20.89
CA TYR A 113 9.76 14.86 21.45
C TYR A 113 9.51 14.61 22.95
N GLN A 114 9.06 15.61 23.71
CA GLN A 114 8.65 15.45 25.11
C GLN A 114 7.41 14.56 25.26
N SER A 115 6.41 14.66 24.38
CA SER A 115 5.22 13.81 24.44
C SER A 115 5.50 12.37 24.00
N VAL A 116 6.36 12.16 22.99
CA VAL A 116 6.84 10.82 22.59
C VAL A 116 7.64 10.19 23.74
N LEU A 117 8.52 10.93 24.42
CA LEU A 117 9.23 10.45 25.60
C LEU A 117 8.29 10.08 26.76
N GLY A 118 7.24 10.87 26.99
CA GLY A 118 6.24 10.61 28.03
C GLY A 118 5.30 9.44 27.76
N ARG A 119 5.08 9.09 26.48
CA ARG A 119 4.18 7.98 26.06
C ARG A 119 4.92 6.67 25.77
N GLU A 120 6.05 6.74 25.09
CA GLU A 120 6.74 5.58 24.48
C GLU A 120 8.16 5.37 25.04
N GLY A 121 8.61 6.28 25.90
CA GLY A 121 9.91 6.21 26.57
C GLY A 121 11.13 6.29 25.63
N MET A 122 12.30 6.03 26.21
CA MET A 122 13.56 5.99 25.48
C MET A 122 13.60 4.94 24.34
N PRO A 123 13.07 3.71 24.49
CA PRO A 123 13.07 2.72 23.42
C PRO A 123 12.24 3.16 22.22
N GLY A 124 11.00 3.64 22.44
CA GLY A 124 10.11 4.10 21.37
C GLY A 124 10.70 5.27 20.59
N MET A 125 11.24 6.28 21.30
CA MET A 125 11.94 7.40 20.64
C MET A 125 13.11 6.92 19.77
N VAL A 126 13.92 5.96 20.24
CA VAL A 126 15.03 5.38 19.44
C VAL A 126 14.51 4.56 18.25
N ALA A 127 13.40 3.85 18.36
CA ALA A 127 12.79 3.11 17.25
C ALA A 127 12.25 4.06 16.16
N ARG A 128 11.50 5.10 16.56
CA ARG A 128 10.95 6.12 15.65
C ARG A 128 12.07 6.89 14.92
N LEU A 129 13.12 7.29 15.65
CA LEU A 129 14.30 7.95 15.08
C LEU A 129 15.17 7.05 14.18
N ARG A 130 15.04 5.71 14.27
CA ARG A 130 15.64 4.78 13.28
C ARG A 130 14.78 4.68 12.02
N ARG A 131 13.46 4.47 12.16
CA ARG A 131 12.51 4.41 11.03
C ARG A 131 12.63 5.65 10.13
N LEU A 132 12.66 6.85 10.74
CA LEU A 132 12.86 8.14 10.04
C LEU A 132 14.24 8.33 9.38
N LYS A 133 15.21 7.44 9.61
CA LYS A 133 16.57 7.52 9.03
C LYS A 133 16.90 6.37 8.07
N SER A 134 16.20 5.23 8.16
CA SER A 134 16.44 4.09 7.26
C SER A 134 15.52 4.04 6.04
N GLY A 135 14.39 4.76 6.04
CA GLY A 135 13.35 4.59 5.02
C GLY A 135 12.57 3.27 5.11
N ALA A 136 13.05 2.32 5.94
CA ALA A 136 12.46 1.00 6.14
C ALA A 136 11.18 1.06 7.01
N GLY A 137 10.11 1.59 6.43
CA GLY A 137 8.74 1.37 6.88
C GLY A 137 8.15 0.06 6.33
N PHE A 138 8.58 -0.34 5.14
CA PHE A 138 8.14 -1.56 4.45
C PHE A 138 9.12 -2.72 4.73
N ALA A 139 8.60 -3.89 5.12
CA ALA A 139 9.38 -5.14 5.23
C ALA A 139 9.23 -5.97 3.97
N ASP A 140 7.97 -6.15 3.54
CA ASP A 140 7.56 -6.58 2.21
C ASP A 140 7.76 -5.41 1.23
N GLY A 141 9.00 -4.93 1.14
CA GLY A 141 9.39 -3.87 0.24
C GLY A 141 9.35 -4.32 -1.22
N PRO A 142 9.50 -3.39 -2.18
CA PRO A 142 9.59 -3.74 -3.59
C PRO A 142 10.73 -4.75 -3.84
N PRO A 143 10.60 -5.58 -4.90
CA PRO A 143 11.69 -6.46 -5.35
C PRO A 143 12.97 -5.65 -5.60
N ARG A 144 14.13 -6.30 -5.46
CA ARG A 144 15.40 -5.67 -5.87
C ARG A 144 15.37 -5.38 -7.36
N ASP A 145 15.98 -4.25 -7.75
CA ASP A 145 16.04 -3.81 -9.14
C ASP A 145 16.50 -4.92 -10.09
N GLU A 146 17.52 -5.73 -9.75
CA GLU A 146 18.00 -6.79 -10.65
C GLU A 146 16.92 -7.86 -10.93
N VAL A 147 16.19 -8.26 -9.88
CA VAL A 147 15.10 -9.25 -9.98
C VAL A 147 13.92 -8.69 -10.78
N TYR A 148 13.65 -7.38 -10.66
CA TYR A 148 12.58 -6.75 -11.41
C TYR A 148 12.93 -6.53 -12.89
N HIS A 149 14.18 -6.19 -13.22
CA HIS A 149 14.64 -6.11 -14.61
C HIS A 149 14.58 -7.50 -15.29
N GLU A 150 15.04 -8.57 -14.64
CA GLU A 150 14.89 -9.94 -15.17
C GLU A 150 13.41 -10.34 -15.38
N TRP A 151 12.49 -9.81 -14.57
CA TRP A 151 11.05 -10.04 -14.72
C TRP A 151 10.48 -9.26 -15.91
N ILE A 152 10.84 -7.98 -16.07
CA ILE A 152 10.44 -7.15 -17.22
C ILE A 152 10.90 -7.77 -18.54
N GLU A 153 12.16 -8.23 -18.62
CA GLU A 153 12.74 -8.84 -19.83
C GLU A 153 11.95 -10.08 -20.30
N ARG A 154 11.32 -10.82 -19.38
CA ARG A 154 10.57 -12.05 -19.66
C ARG A 154 9.08 -11.81 -19.87
N TYR A 155 8.47 -10.96 -19.04
CA TYR A 155 7.01 -10.90 -18.88
C TYR A 155 6.38 -9.58 -19.30
N ASP A 156 7.13 -8.47 -19.34
CA ASP A 156 6.59 -7.12 -19.57
C ASP A 156 7.29 -6.37 -20.73
N SER A 157 7.97 -7.12 -21.61
CA SER A 157 8.71 -6.58 -22.75
C SER A 157 7.93 -6.67 -24.06
N ILE A 158 7.69 -5.52 -24.69
CA ILE A 158 6.90 -5.41 -25.94
C ILE A 158 7.72 -5.76 -27.20
N THR A 159 7.90 -7.06 -27.44
CA THR A 159 8.62 -7.60 -28.61
C THR A 159 7.93 -7.27 -29.95
N PRO A 160 8.62 -7.35 -31.10
CA PRO A 160 8.00 -7.22 -32.43
C PRO A 160 6.89 -8.25 -32.69
N GLU A 161 6.93 -9.39 -32.00
CA GLU A 161 5.93 -10.45 -32.03
C GLU A 161 4.69 -10.01 -31.24
N LYS A 162 4.85 -9.60 -29.98
CA LYS A 162 3.74 -9.11 -29.13
C LYS A 162 3.13 -7.80 -29.66
N ARG A 163 3.91 -6.91 -30.30
CA ARG A 163 3.38 -5.73 -31.00
C ARG A 163 2.45 -6.12 -32.16
N ARG A 164 2.79 -7.17 -32.92
CA ARG A 164 1.94 -7.70 -34.01
C ARG A 164 0.69 -8.42 -33.48
N GLU A 165 0.83 -9.19 -32.41
CA GLU A 165 -0.27 -9.82 -31.71
C GLU A 165 -1.30 -8.79 -31.21
N LEU A 166 -0.85 -7.74 -30.51
CA LEU A 166 -1.72 -6.66 -30.04
C LEU A 166 -2.41 -5.93 -31.19
N LEU A 167 -1.71 -5.60 -32.28
CA LEU A 167 -2.34 -5.00 -33.47
C LEU A 167 -3.46 -5.90 -34.04
N THR A 168 -3.21 -7.21 -34.15
CA THR A 168 -4.19 -8.19 -34.66
C THR A 168 -5.42 -8.34 -33.74
N ARG A 169 -5.28 -7.98 -32.45
CA ARG A 169 -6.38 -7.96 -31.47
C ARG A 169 -7.13 -6.63 -31.49
N ILE A 170 -6.43 -5.50 -31.63
CA ILE A 170 -7.02 -4.15 -31.81
C ILE A 170 -7.90 -4.09 -33.06
N GLU A 171 -7.46 -4.71 -34.16
CA GLU A 171 -8.21 -4.85 -35.41
C GLU A 171 -9.54 -5.64 -35.27
N ARG A 172 -9.78 -6.30 -34.13
CA ARG A 172 -10.94 -7.15 -33.87
C ARG A 172 -11.88 -6.63 -32.77
N LEU A 173 -11.54 -5.53 -32.11
CA LEU A 173 -12.38 -4.92 -31.07
C LEU A 173 -13.77 -4.57 -31.66
N GLU A 174 -14.84 -4.86 -30.92
CA GLU A 174 -16.20 -4.46 -31.34
C GLU A 174 -16.39 -2.95 -31.19
N ARG A 175 -15.79 -2.35 -30.15
CA ARG A 175 -15.68 -0.91 -29.96
C ARG A 175 -14.22 -0.49 -30.06
N GLN A 176 -13.93 0.48 -30.91
CA GLN A 176 -12.63 1.19 -30.91
C GLN A 176 -12.82 2.53 -30.16
N PRO A 177 -12.61 2.58 -28.84
CA PRO A 177 -12.76 3.80 -28.06
C PRO A 177 -11.66 4.81 -28.42
N LYS A 178 -12.03 6.07 -28.62
CA LYS A 178 -11.04 7.13 -28.80
C LYS A 178 -10.56 7.67 -27.46
N PHE A 179 -9.25 7.73 -27.25
CA PHE A 179 -8.67 8.26 -26.01
C PHE A 179 -8.36 9.76 -26.09
N SER A 180 -8.63 10.50 -25.02
CA SER A 180 -8.20 11.89 -24.82
C SER A 180 -7.26 11.97 -23.63
N ILE A 181 -5.95 12.05 -23.89
CA ILE A 181 -4.94 12.17 -22.85
C ILE A 181 -4.94 13.62 -22.38
N VAL A 182 -5.27 13.87 -21.11
CA VAL A 182 -5.38 15.20 -20.49
C VAL A 182 -4.11 15.49 -19.70
N VAL A 183 -3.34 16.47 -20.14
CA VAL A 183 -2.04 16.84 -19.54
C VAL A 183 -2.00 18.33 -19.15
N PRO A 184 -1.96 18.66 -17.85
CA PRO A 184 -1.61 20.00 -17.38
C PRO A 184 -0.09 20.21 -17.45
N VAL A 185 0.37 21.35 -17.94
CA VAL A 185 1.81 21.68 -18.12
C VAL A 185 2.15 22.98 -17.38
N TYR A 186 3.22 22.99 -16.58
CA TYR A 186 3.74 24.23 -15.97
C TYR A 186 5.24 24.17 -15.69
N ASN A 187 6.05 24.95 -16.42
CA ASN A 187 7.51 25.02 -16.27
C ASN A 187 8.22 23.65 -16.30
N SER A 188 7.63 22.67 -16.98
CA SER A 188 8.12 21.29 -17.08
C SER A 188 9.51 21.25 -17.72
N ASP A 189 10.37 20.32 -17.28
CA ASP A 189 11.68 20.16 -17.91
C ASP A 189 11.51 19.72 -19.37
N GLU A 190 12.22 20.38 -20.28
CA GLU A 190 12.13 20.16 -21.72
C GLU A 190 12.41 18.69 -22.12
N ARG A 191 13.36 18.01 -21.46
CA ARG A 191 13.66 16.62 -21.76
C ARG A 191 12.48 15.74 -21.39
N PHE A 192 11.93 15.91 -20.18
CA PHE A 192 10.83 15.07 -19.71
C PHE A 192 9.52 15.36 -20.47
N LEU A 193 9.25 16.62 -20.80
CA LEU A 193 8.12 17.02 -21.64
C LEU A 193 8.22 16.40 -23.06
N ARG A 194 9.42 16.39 -23.66
CA ARG A 194 9.67 15.71 -24.95
C ARG A 194 9.55 14.18 -24.83
N GLU A 195 10.02 13.57 -23.74
CA GLU A 195 9.86 12.12 -23.48
C GLU A 195 8.38 11.73 -23.28
N MET A 196 7.60 12.53 -22.54
CA MET A 196 6.16 12.35 -22.33
C MET A 196 5.41 12.37 -23.68
N ILE A 197 5.61 13.41 -24.49
CA ILE A 197 4.99 13.55 -25.82
C ILE A 197 5.39 12.39 -26.75
N ALA A 198 6.64 11.90 -26.68
CA ALA A 198 7.07 10.72 -27.43
C ALA A 198 6.34 9.44 -26.97
N SER A 199 6.15 9.24 -25.65
CA SER A 199 5.49 8.05 -25.10
C SER A 199 4.03 7.91 -25.56
N VAL A 200 3.32 9.03 -25.76
CA VAL A 200 1.97 9.06 -26.35
C VAL A 200 2.02 8.84 -27.87
N ARG A 201 3.04 9.36 -28.56
CA ARG A 201 3.23 9.18 -30.01
C ARG A 201 3.51 7.72 -30.42
N ASP A 202 4.29 7.00 -29.62
CA ASP A 202 4.78 5.65 -29.92
C ASP A 202 3.78 4.51 -29.60
N GLN A 203 2.58 4.88 -29.09
CA GLN A 203 1.49 3.96 -28.76
C GLN A 203 1.09 3.07 -29.95
N ILE A 204 0.85 1.80 -29.65
CA ILE A 204 0.37 0.79 -30.62
C ILE A 204 -1.08 1.08 -31.04
N TYR A 205 -1.91 1.55 -30.10
CA TYR A 205 -3.25 2.05 -30.40
C TYR A 205 -3.16 3.48 -30.94
N THR A 206 -3.91 3.80 -32.00
CA THR A 206 -3.65 5.00 -32.82
C THR A 206 -4.75 6.06 -32.79
N ASP A 207 -6.00 5.72 -32.42
CA ASP A 207 -7.08 6.70 -32.25
C ASP A 207 -7.04 7.32 -30.85
N TRP A 208 -6.18 8.32 -30.72
CA TRP A 208 -6.05 9.13 -29.54
C TRP A 208 -5.84 10.59 -29.92
N GLU A 209 -6.03 11.47 -28.93
CA GLU A 209 -5.63 12.86 -28.98
C GLU A 209 -5.00 13.30 -27.66
N LEU A 210 -3.94 14.07 -27.76
CA LEU A 210 -3.16 14.56 -26.63
C LEU A 210 -3.56 16.02 -26.38
N CYS A 211 -4.35 16.23 -25.32
CA CYS A 211 -4.94 17.49 -24.95
C CYS A 211 -4.08 18.15 -23.86
N ILE A 212 -3.31 19.17 -24.24
CA ILE A 212 -2.35 19.84 -23.35
C ILE A 212 -2.85 21.24 -23.01
N ALA A 213 -2.77 21.60 -21.73
CA ALA A 213 -2.96 22.97 -21.27
C ALA A 213 -1.68 23.50 -20.60
N ASP A 214 -1.03 24.48 -21.24
CA ASP A 214 0.06 25.23 -20.61
C ASP A 214 -0.51 26.26 -19.62
N ASP A 215 -0.20 26.09 -18.34
CA ASP A 215 -0.68 26.88 -17.21
C ASP A 215 0.10 28.19 -17.04
N ALA A 216 0.26 28.92 -18.14
CA ALA A 216 1.10 30.12 -18.25
C ALA A 216 2.56 29.88 -17.81
N SER A 217 3.25 28.89 -18.42
CA SER A 217 4.67 28.64 -18.14
C SER A 217 5.53 29.89 -18.36
N THR A 218 6.46 30.12 -17.42
CA THR A 218 7.43 31.21 -17.48
C THR A 218 8.69 30.86 -18.27
N ASP A 219 9.01 29.58 -18.44
CA ASP A 219 10.07 29.13 -19.36
C ASP A 219 9.52 29.05 -20.80
N ALA A 220 10.05 29.92 -21.68
CA ALA A 220 9.66 29.99 -23.08
C ALA A 220 9.86 28.66 -23.84
N ARG A 221 10.84 27.83 -23.43
CA ARG A 221 11.13 26.54 -24.08
C ARG A 221 9.95 25.58 -24.01
N VAL A 222 9.15 25.63 -22.93
CA VAL A 222 7.92 24.82 -22.81
C VAL A 222 6.98 25.15 -23.96
N ARG A 223 6.79 26.44 -24.24
CA ARG A 223 5.94 26.91 -25.34
C ARG A 223 6.48 26.52 -26.71
N ASP A 224 7.80 26.57 -26.90
CA ASP A 224 8.46 26.15 -28.15
C ASP A 224 8.26 24.64 -28.38
N VAL A 225 8.54 23.80 -27.38
CA VAL A 225 8.36 22.33 -27.40
C VAL A 225 6.91 21.96 -27.75
N LEU A 226 5.94 22.58 -27.07
CA LEU A 226 4.52 22.31 -27.33
C LEU A 226 4.12 22.73 -28.75
N THR A 227 4.54 23.91 -29.20
CA THR A 227 4.23 24.42 -30.55
C THR A 227 4.84 23.54 -31.65
N GLU A 228 6.08 23.08 -31.46
CA GLU A 228 6.76 22.09 -32.32
C GLU A 228 5.97 20.77 -32.38
N ALA A 229 5.47 20.28 -31.25
CA ALA A 229 4.71 19.04 -31.15
C ALA A 229 3.36 19.13 -31.89
N ALA A 230 2.57 20.18 -31.66
CA ALA A 230 1.28 20.35 -32.33
C ALA A 230 1.41 20.66 -33.83
N ALA A 231 2.49 21.30 -34.26
CA ALA A 231 2.79 21.49 -35.68
C ALA A 231 3.17 20.18 -36.40
N SER A 232 3.65 19.17 -35.66
CA SER A 232 4.13 17.89 -36.22
C SER A 232 3.16 16.71 -36.09
N ASP A 233 2.16 16.77 -35.18
CA ASP A 233 1.06 15.79 -35.15
C ASP A 233 -0.28 16.47 -34.81
N ARG A 234 -1.23 16.42 -35.75
CA ARG A 234 -2.59 16.99 -35.65
C ARG A 234 -3.45 16.40 -34.52
N ARG A 235 -3.04 15.28 -33.91
CA ARG A 235 -3.68 14.70 -32.72
C ARG A 235 -3.33 15.43 -31.43
N ILE A 236 -2.29 16.28 -31.44
CA ILE A 236 -1.89 17.08 -30.30
C ILE A 236 -2.65 18.41 -30.34
N LYS A 237 -3.53 18.62 -29.36
CA LYS A 237 -4.32 19.84 -29.16
C LYS A 237 -3.70 20.64 -28.02
N LEU A 238 -3.54 21.96 -28.21
CA LEU A 238 -2.98 22.85 -27.20
C LEU A 238 -3.97 23.94 -26.80
N VAL A 239 -3.91 24.33 -25.53
CA VAL A 239 -4.36 25.65 -25.07
C VAL A 239 -3.25 26.30 -24.23
N PHE A 240 -2.96 27.57 -24.52
CA PHE A 240 -2.07 28.40 -23.71
C PHE A 240 -2.91 29.28 -22.81
N ARG A 241 -2.80 29.12 -21.49
CA ARG A 241 -3.54 29.93 -20.53
C ARG A 241 -2.85 31.28 -20.32
N GLU A 242 -3.65 32.34 -20.17
CA GLU A 242 -3.13 33.69 -19.89
C GLU A 242 -2.72 33.88 -18.42
N THR A 243 -3.25 33.05 -17.52
CA THR A 243 -3.01 33.09 -16.08
C THR A 243 -2.77 31.69 -15.55
N ASN A 244 -1.78 31.55 -14.67
CA ASN A 244 -1.59 30.33 -13.90
C ASN A 244 -2.79 30.15 -12.96
N GLY A 245 -3.43 28.99 -13.02
CA GLY A 245 -4.55 28.62 -12.16
C GLY A 245 -4.37 27.27 -11.45
N HIS A 246 -3.14 26.74 -11.49
CA HIS A 246 -2.77 25.44 -10.95
C HIS A 246 -3.48 24.26 -11.64
N ILE A 247 -3.13 23.06 -11.17
CA ILE A 247 -3.42 21.77 -11.82
C ILE A 247 -4.90 21.56 -12.14
N SER A 248 -5.84 21.88 -11.24
CA SER A 248 -7.28 21.69 -11.50
C SER A 248 -7.78 22.51 -12.69
N GLU A 249 -7.37 23.78 -12.81
CA GLU A 249 -7.80 24.64 -13.91
C GLU A 249 -7.06 24.35 -15.22
N ALA A 250 -5.80 23.92 -15.14
CA ALA A 250 -5.05 23.43 -16.29
C ALA A 250 -5.70 22.14 -16.84
N SER A 251 -5.97 21.16 -15.98
CA SER A 251 -6.64 19.92 -16.36
C SER A 251 -8.06 20.16 -16.88
N ASN A 252 -8.83 21.11 -16.34
CA ASN A 252 -10.11 21.55 -16.91
C ASN A 252 -9.95 22.18 -18.31
N SER A 253 -8.90 22.99 -18.51
CA SER A 253 -8.61 23.62 -19.81
C SER A 253 -8.21 22.59 -20.87
N ALA A 254 -7.48 21.54 -20.49
CA ALA A 254 -7.15 20.41 -21.35
C ALA A 254 -8.37 19.50 -21.59
N LEU A 255 -9.18 19.21 -20.58
CA LEU A 255 -10.44 18.47 -20.68
C LEU A 255 -11.45 19.15 -21.62
N ALA A 256 -11.44 20.48 -21.72
CA ALA A 256 -12.25 21.23 -22.68
C ALA A 256 -11.86 20.98 -24.16
N LEU A 257 -10.64 20.49 -24.42
CA LEU A 257 -10.20 20.09 -25.75
C LEU A 257 -10.62 18.65 -26.10
N ALA A 258 -10.94 17.81 -25.12
CA ALA A 258 -11.18 16.37 -25.27
C ALA A 258 -12.47 16.04 -26.04
N THR A 259 -12.37 15.15 -27.02
CA THR A 259 -13.49 14.67 -27.85
C THR A 259 -13.55 13.15 -28.03
N GLY A 260 -12.70 12.39 -27.33
CA GLY A 260 -12.76 10.93 -27.28
C GLY A 260 -13.77 10.37 -26.28
N ASP A 261 -14.05 9.08 -26.38
CA ASP A 261 -14.91 8.30 -25.47
C ASP A 261 -14.40 8.28 -24.03
N TYR A 262 -13.08 8.21 -23.83
CA TYR A 262 -12.44 8.12 -22.51
C TYR A 262 -11.34 9.18 -22.33
N VAL A 263 -11.31 9.78 -21.14
CA VAL A 263 -10.24 10.63 -20.62
C VAL A 263 -9.16 9.75 -19.99
N VAL A 264 -7.90 10.03 -20.31
CA VAL A 264 -6.71 9.38 -19.73
C VAL A 264 -5.89 10.45 -19.01
N LEU A 265 -5.52 10.24 -17.76
CA LEU A 265 -4.68 11.18 -17.00
C LEU A 265 -3.20 10.87 -17.19
N LEU A 266 -2.37 11.89 -17.41
CA LEU A 266 -0.92 11.75 -17.53
C LEU A 266 -0.23 13.04 -17.06
N ASP A 267 0.73 12.91 -16.16
CA ASP A 267 1.56 14.05 -15.72
C ASP A 267 2.65 14.38 -16.74
N HIS A 268 3.03 15.65 -16.80
CA HIS A 268 3.78 16.24 -17.91
C HIS A 268 5.24 15.76 -18.07
N ASP A 269 5.79 15.10 -17.05
CA ASP A 269 7.15 14.59 -17.00
C ASP A 269 7.23 13.05 -16.92
N ASP A 270 6.09 12.36 -16.82
CA ASP A 270 6.02 10.90 -16.81
C ASP A 270 5.86 10.29 -18.22
N ILE A 271 5.89 8.95 -18.31
CA ILE A 271 5.67 8.23 -19.58
C ILE A 271 4.76 7.02 -19.40
N ILE A 272 4.06 6.67 -20.47
CA ILE A 272 3.28 5.43 -20.62
C ILE A 272 3.98 4.45 -21.58
N PRO A 273 4.00 3.13 -21.32
CA PRO A 273 4.61 2.16 -22.23
C PRO A 273 3.83 2.07 -23.56
N PRO A 274 4.46 1.70 -24.68
CA PRO A 274 3.84 1.70 -26.00
C PRO A 274 2.58 0.83 -26.17
N HIS A 275 2.28 -0.06 -25.22
CA HIS A 275 1.11 -0.93 -25.22
C HIS A 275 -0.04 -0.44 -24.31
N ALA A 276 0.12 0.69 -23.61
CA ALA A 276 -0.83 1.15 -22.60
C ALA A 276 -2.24 1.36 -23.16
N LEU A 277 -2.41 2.23 -24.16
CA LEU A 277 -3.73 2.49 -24.75
C LEU A 277 -4.31 1.26 -25.47
N ALA A 278 -3.46 0.34 -25.91
CA ALA A 278 -3.90 -0.93 -26.50
C ALA A 278 -4.53 -1.87 -25.44
N LEU A 279 -3.92 -1.98 -24.25
CA LEU A 279 -4.50 -2.76 -23.17
C LEU A 279 -5.74 -2.10 -22.59
N VAL A 280 -5.77 -0.77 -22.43
CA VAL A 280 -6.98 -0.06 -22.00
C VAL A 280 -8.15 -0.34 -22.96
N ALA A 281 -7.93 -0.29 -24.28
CA ALA A 281 -8.96 -0.67 -25.26
C ALA A 281 -9.40 -2.14 -25.14
N LEU A 282 -8.45 -3.08 -24.96
CA LEU A 282 -8.73 -4.51 -24.78
C LEU A 282 -9.42 -4.85 -23.45
N TYR A 283 -9.34 -4.00 -22.43
CA TYR A 283 -10.09 -4.14 -21.18
C TYR A 283 -11.47 -3.47 -21.27
N ILE A 284 -11.63 -2.36 -22.00
CA ILE A 284 -12.95 -1.77 -22.32
C ILE A 284 -13.82 -2.73 -23.15
N ASP A 285 -13.22 -3.47 -24.09
CA ASP A 285 -13.91 -4.45 -24.93
C ASP A 285 -14.31 -5.73 -24.15
N ARG A 286 -13.52 -6.09 -23.12
CA ARG A 286 -13.84 -7.18 -22.18
C ARG A 286 -14.84 -6.79 -21.08
N HIS A 287 -14.88 -5.51 -20.72
CA HIS A 287 -15.73 -4.93 -19.69
C HIS A 287 -16.58 -3.79 -20.29
N PRO A 288 -17.58 -4.10 -21.13
CA PRO A 288 -18.44 -3.08 -21.77
C PRO A 288 -19.25 -2.26 -20.75
N GLU A 289 -19.45 -2.77 -19.55
CA GLU A 289 -19.98 -2.05 -18.38
C GLU A 289 -18.98 -1.09 -17.70
N GLY A 290 -17.69 -1.19 -18.03
CA GLY A 290 -16.62 -0.42 -17.40
C GLY A 290 -16.59 1.05 -17.81
N ARG A 291 -16.73 1.94 -16.81
CA ARG A 291 -16.64 3.41 -16.98
C ARG A 291 -15.40 4.02 -16.34
N MET A 292 -14.71 3.27 -15.47
CA MET A 292 -13.52 3.70 -14.75
C MET A 292 -12.48 2.58 -14.76
N PHE A 293 -11.25 2.87 -15.17
CA PHE A 293 -10.16 1.91 -15.22
C PHE A 293 -8.91 2.48 -14.56
N TYR A 294 -8.17 1.65 -13.83
CA TYR A 294 -6.85 1.98 -13.31
C TYR A 294 -5.87 0.83 -13.55
N SER A 295 -4.57 1.13 -13.61
CA SER A 295 -3.52 0.13 -13.89
C SER A 295 -2.57 -0.09 -12.72
N ASP A 296 -1.73 -1.13 -12.81
CA ASP A 296 -0.47 -1.17 -12.07
C ASP A 296 0.48 -0.05 -12.54
N GLU A 297 1.46 0.30 -11.70
CA GLU A 297 2.46 1.34 -11.95
C GLU A 297 3.86 0.89 -11.49
N ASP A 298 4.91 1.51 -12.01
CA ASP A 298 6.24 1.48 -11.42
C ASP A 298 6.92 2.85 -11.51
N LYS A 299 8.20 2.92 -11.12
CA LYS A 299 8.95 4.17 -11.07
C LYS A 299 10.18 4.17 -11.98
N LEU A 300 10.45 5.31 -12.59
CA LEU A 300 11.73 5.58 -13.25
C LEU A 300 12.70 6.25 -12.28
N ASN A 301 13.88 5.65 -12.09
CA ASN A 301 14.98 6.31 -11.40
C ASN A 301 15.69 7.34 -12.30
N GLU A 302 16.66 8.08 -11.74
CA GLU A 302 17.41 9.15 -12.44
C GLU A 302 18.09 8.72 -13.76
N LYS A 303 18.31 7.42 -13.97
CA LYS A 303 18.89 6.83 -15.19
C LYS A 303 17.85 6.45 -16.25
N GLY A 304 16.55 6.60 -15.96
CA GLY A 304 15.46 6.09 -16.79
C GLY A 304 15.26 4.57 -16.68
N GLN A 305 15.73 3.94 -15.60
CA GLN A 305 15.50 2.51 -15.36
C GLN A 305 14.28 2.29 -14.46
N ARG A 306 13.50 1.26 -14.76
CA ARG A 306 12.27 0.87 -14.06
C ARG A 306 12.60 0.18 -12.71
N THR A 307 11.92 0.59 -11.65
CA THR A 307 12.12 0.14 -10.26
C THR A 307 10.82 0.28 -9.46
N THR A 308 10.73 -0.38 -8.30
CA THR A 308 9.65 -0.16 -7.32
C THR A 308 8.24 -0.35 -7.90
N PRO A 309 7.91 -1.54 -8.44
CA PRO A 309 6.57 -1.81 -8.96
C PRO A 309 5.51 -1.86 -7.86
N TYR A 310 4.41 -1.14 -8.08
CA TYR A 310 3.20 -1.21 -7.29
C TYR A 310 2.14 -2.02 -8.05
N PHE A 311 2.09 -3.30 -7.68
CA PHE A 311 1.07 -4.25 -8.11
C PHE A 311 -0.16 -4.10 -7.20
N LYS A 312 -1.13 -3.31 -7.67
CA LYS A 312 -2.38 -2.96 -6.99
C LYS A 312 -3.30 -4.18 -6.91
N SER A 313 -4.26 -4.16 -5.97
CA SER A 313 -5.37 -5.11 -6.01
C SER A 313 -6.35 -4.73 -7.12
N ASP A 314 -7.23 -5.66 -7.46
CA ASP A 314 -8.50 -5.34 -8.12
C ASP A 314 -9.38 -4.49 -7.19
N TRP A 315 -10.55 -4.07 -7.67
CA TRP A 315 -11.30 -2.96 -7.05
C TRP A 315 -11.63 -3.21 -5.57
N ASN A 316 -11.07 -2.34 -4.72
CA ASN A 316 -11.10 -2.50 -3.27
C ASN A 316 -11.66 -1.22 -2.63
N PRO A 317 -12.99 -1.04 -2.60
CA PRO A 317 -13.59 0.23 -2.21
C PRO A 317 -13.19 0.66 -0.79
N GLN A 318 -12.96 -0.26 0.14
CA GLN A 318 -12.50 0.11 1.48
C GLN A 318 -11.04 0.63 1.49
N MET A 319 -10.14 0.04 0.69
CA MET A 319 -8.76 0.53 0.53
C MET A 319 -8.69 1.85 -0.24
N PHE A 320 -9.60 2.07 -1.18
CA PHE A 320 -9.74 3.34 -1.89
C PHE A 320 -10.08 4.52 -0.96
N LEU A 321 -10.84 4.27 0.14
CA LEU A 321 -11.07 5.26 1.19
C LEU A 321 -9.85 5.46 2.14
N THR A 322 -8.76 4.71 1.95
CA THR A 322 -7.47 4.92 2.62
C THR A 322 -6.43 5.56 1.70
N GLN A 323 -6.41 5.23 0.41
CA GLN A 323 -5.42 5.73 -0.55
C GLN A 323 -5.96 5.74 -1.98
N ASN A 324 -5.56 6.73 -2.79
CA ASN A 324 -5.99 6.79 -4.17
C ASN A 324 -5.42 5.60 -4.96
N MET A 325 -6.28 4.90 -5.70
CA MET A 325 -5.92 3.79 -6.59
C MET A 325 -5.80 4.25 -8.06
N PHE A 326 -6.24 5.47 -8.39
CA PHE A 326 -6.40 5.98 -9.75
C PHE A 326 -5.30 6.95 -10.24
N SER A 327 -4.33 7.36 -9.40
CA SER A 327 -3.36 8.38 -9.80
C SER A 327 -2.57 8.00 -11.07
N HIS A 328 -2.12 6.75 -11.17
CA HIS A 328 -1.24 6.28 -12.23
C HIS A 328 -1.58 4.82 -12.64
N LEU A 329 -2.03 4.50 -13.85
CA LEU A 329 -2.69 5.34 -14.87
C LEU A 329 -4.20 5.41 -14.60
N GLY A 330 -4.76 6.61 -14.45
CA GLY A 330 -6.21 6.81 -14.31
C GLY A 330 -6.93 6.99 -15.65
N VAL A 331 -7.97 6.20 -15.92
CA VAL A 331 -8.81 6.31 -17.12
C VAL A 331 -10.29 6.34 -16.76
N PHE A 332 -11.04 7.24 -17.39
CA PHE A 332 -12.44 7.52 -17.04
C PHE A 332 -13.26 7.77 -18.31
N GLU A 333 -14.52 7.34 -18.35
CA GLU A 333 -15.43 7.71 -19.44
C GLU A 333 -15.58 9.25 -19.51
N THR A 334 -15.44 9.84 -20.69
CA THR A 334 -15.52 11.30 -20.90
C THR A 334 -16.89 11.85 -20.49
N ALA A 335 -17.96 11.07 -20.63
CA ALA A 335 -19.30 11.42 -20.14
C ALA A 335 -19.32 11.49 -18.60
N LEU A 336 -18.83 10.45 -17.91
CA LEU A 336 -18.72 10.40 -16.44
C LEU A 336 -17.90 11.57 -15.87
N VAL A 337 -16.76 11.92 -16.47
CA VAL A 337 -15.94 13.07 -16.01
C VAL A 337 -16.69 14.39 -16.15
N ARG A 338 -17.50 14.54 -17.20
CA ARG A 338 -18.36 15.74 -17.42
C ARG A 338 -19.55 15.77 -16.46
N GLU A 339 -20.17 14.62 -16.21
CA GLU A 339 -21.26 14.43 -15.24
C GLU A 339 -20.80 14.75 -13.81
N ALA A 340 -19.59 14.31 -13.43
CA ALA A 340 -18.93 14.64 -12.17
C ALA A 340 -18.52 16.12 -12.04
N GLY A 341 -18.52 16.89 -13.15
CA GLY A 341 -18.17 18.32 -13.17
C GLY A 341 -16.69 18.65 -13.34
N GLY A 342 -15.86 17.72 -13.84
CA GLY A 342 -14.42 17.94 -14.07
C GLY A 342 -13.59 18.01 -12.78
N PHE A 343 -12.50 18.79 -12.79
CA PHE A 343 -11.60 18.96 -11.66
C PHE A 343 -12.00 20.16 -10.80
N ARG A 344 -12.04 20.03 -9.46
CA ARG A 344 -12.45 21.13 -8.58
C ARG A 344 -11.25 21.97 -8.11
N ARG A 345 -11.46 23.28 -7.98
CA ARG A 345 -10.51 24.20 -7.33
C ARG A 345 -10.49 23.98 -5.81
N GLY A 346 -9.32 24.12 -5.19
CA GLY A 346 -9.14 23.90 -3.75
C GLY A 346 -8.96 22.42 -3.36
N TYR A 347 -8.56 21.59 -4.33
CA TYR A 347 -8.20 20.17 -4.19
C TYR A 347 -6.85 19.87 -4.88
N GLU A 348 -6.08 20.90 -5.23
CA GLU A 348 -4.81 20.78 -5.92
C GLU A 348 -3.82 19.93 -5.09
N GLY A 349 -3.17 18.96 -5.74
CA GLY A 349 -2.38 17.91 -5.08
C GLY A 349 -3.19 16.64 -4.76
N SER A 350 -4.52 16.64 -4.96
CA SER A 350 -5.39 15.44 -4.87
C SER A 350 -6.64 15.57 -5.75
N GLN A 351 -6.56 16.36 -6.82
CA GLN A 351 -7.66 16.65 -7.76
C GLN A 351 -8.09 15.41 -8.57
N ASP A 352 -7.18 14.45 -8.72
CA ASP A 352 -7.37 13.11 -9.26
C ASP A 352 -8.19 12.22 -8.31
N TYR A 353 -7.89 12.26 -7.01
CA TYR A 353 -8.64 11.51 -5.99
C TYR A 353 -10.04 12.10 -5.78
N ASP A 354 -10.17 13.42 -5.76
CA ASP A 354 -11.46 14.12 -5.77
C ASP A 354 -12.32 13.73 -6.99
N LEU A 355 -11.72 13.70 -8.19
CA LEU A 355 -12.42 13.26 -9.39
C LEU A 355 -12.81 11.77 -9.29
N ALA A 356 -11.89 10.89 -8.88
CA ALA A 356 -12.17 9.47 -8.75
C ALA A 356 -13.29 9.19 -7.74
N LEU A 357 -13.31 9.83 -6.58
CA LEU A 357 -14.39 9.71 -5.59
C LEU A 357 -15.75 10.12 -6.19
N ARG A 358 -15.82 11.27 -6.86
CA ARG A 358 -17.05 11.75 -7.52
C ARG A 358 -17.50 10.85 -8.69
N CYS A 359 -16.56 10.29 -9.44
CA CYS A 359 -16.85 9.34 -10.51
C CYS A 359 -17.40 8.02 -9.95
N VAL A 360 -16.86 7.49 -8.83
CA VAL A 360 -17.40 6.30 -8.16
C VAL A 360 -18.81 6.56 -7.61
N ASP A 361 -19.07 7.74 -7.05
CA ASP A 361 -20.42 8.13 -6.56
C ASP A 361 -21.50 8.08 -7.65
N ILE A 362 -21.12 8.27 -8.92
CA ILE A 362 -22.02 8.35 -10.08
C ILE A 362 -22.08 7.03 -10.85
N ALA A 363 -20.95 6.34 -11.01
CA ALA A 363 -20.88 5.09 -11.77
C ALA A 363 -21.17 3.83 -10.94
N GLY A 364 -21.02 3.89 -9.61
CA GLY A 364 -21.09 2.69 -8.78
C GLY A 364 -19.78 1.89 -8.76
N HIS A 365 -19.73 0.88 -7.89
CA HIS A 365 -18.51 0.09 -7.66
C HIS A 365 -18.30 -1.02 -8.69
N ASP A 366 -19.35 -1.44 -9.39
CA ASP A 366 -19.37 -2.49 -10.40
C ASP A 366 -18.86 -2.01 -11.77
N GLN A 367 -18.85 -0.69 -12.02
CA GLN A 367 -18.31 -0.09 -13.25
C GLN A 367 -16.81 0.29 -13.15
N VAL A 368 -16.12 -0.18 -12.09
CA VAL A 368 -14.69 0.07 -11.82
C VAL A 368 -13.85 -1.18 -12.09
N VAL A 369 -12.90 -1.06 -13.02
CA VAL A 369 -12.09 -2.18 -13.54
C VAL A 369 -10.61 -1.94 -13.25
N HIS A 370 -9.89 -3.00 -12.90
CA HIS A 370 -8.43 -2.99 -12.76
C HIS A 370 -7.77 -3.62 -13.98
N ILE A 371 -6.63 -3.04 -14.40
CA ILE A 371 -5.77 -3.57 -15.46
C ILE A 371 -4.44 -3.99 -14.82
N PRO A 372 -4.23 -5.29 -14.49
CA PRO A 372 -3.06 -5.79 -13.76
C PRO A 372 -1.79 -5.90 -14.64
N HIS A 373 -1.45 -4.79 -15.30
CA HIS A 373 -0.25 -4.57 -16.11
C HIS A 373 0.30 -3.18 -15.80
N VAL A 374 1.63 -3.03 -15.84
CA VAL A 374 2.29 -1.76 -15.50
C VAL A 374 2.18 -0.77 -16.66
N LEU A 375 1.12 0.05 -16.67
CA LEU A 375 0.82 0.99 -17.75
C LEU A 375 1.23 2.43 -17.48
N TYR A 376 2.06 2.66 -16.45
CA TYR A 376 2.58 3.97 -16.09
C TYR A 376 3.98 3.84 -15.47
N HIS A 377 4.89 4.76 -15.80
CA HIS A 377 6.25 4.81 -15.26
C HIS A 377 6.54 6.18 -14.64
N TRP A 378 6.38 6.28 -13.32
CA TRP A 378 6.40 7.52 -12.53
C TRP A 378 7.81 7.98 -12.16
N ARG A 379 8.19 9.21 -12.51
CA ARG A 379 9.59 9.66 -12.47
C ARG A 379 10.04 10.17 -11.11
N ILE A 380 11.07 9.53 -10.55
CA ILE A 380 11.73 9.96 -9.32
C ILE A 380 12.66 11.15 -9.64
N VAL A 381 12.11 12.36 -9.61
CA VAL A 381 12.89 13.62 -9.74
C VAL A 381 13.00 14.35 -8.39
N PRO A 382 14.12 15.06 -8.12
CA PRO A 382 14.28 15.83 -6.88
C PRO A 382 13.21 16.93 -6.74
N GLY A 383 12.34 16.79 -5.74
CA GLY A 383 11.22 17.72 -5.50
C GLY A 383 9.86 17.23 -6.02
N SER A 384 9.80 16.10 -6.74
CA SER A 384 8.55 15.38 -7.01
C SER A 384 8.12 14.56 -5.80
N THR A 385 6.80 14.44 -5.65
CA THR A 385 6.07 13.48 -4.81
C THR A 385 6.67 12.06 -4.88
N ALA A 386 7.15 11.64 -6.06
CA ALA A 386 7.78 10.34 -6.27
C ALA A 386 9.07 10.12 -5.46
N GLY A 387 9.86 11.18 -5.25
CA GLY A 387 11.18 11.15 -4.62
C GLY A 387 11.22 11.63 -3.17
N SER A 388 10.16 12.23 -2.68
CA SER A 388 10.05 12.61 -1.27
C SER A 388 8.61 12.50 -0.75
N GLY A 389 8.39 11.60 0.22
CA GLY A 389 7.19 11.55 1.07
C GLY A 389 7.07 12.72 2.05
N SER A 390 7.51 13.90 1.61
CA SER A 390 7.26 15.20 2.20
C SER A 390 6.53 16.07 1.18
N GLU A 391 5.43 15.51 0.65
CA GLU A 391 4.34 16.29 0.09
C GLU A 391 4.08 17.50 1.00
N LYS A 392 3.93 18.68 0.41
CA LYS A 392 3.58 19.89 1.17
C LYS A 392 2.20 19.63 1.82
N PRO A 393 1.92 20.12 3.05
CA PRO A 393 0.68 19.76 3.77
C PRO A 393 -0.66 20.02 3.05
N TYR A 394 -0.70 20.88 2.02
CA TYR A 394 -1.90 21.17 1.23
C TYR A 394 -2.50 19.92 0.54
N ALA A 395 -1.68 19.02 -0.02
CA ALA A 395 -2.17 17.86 -0.78
C ALA A 395 -2.89 16.86 0.15
N LEU A 396 -2.29 16.55 1.30
CA LEU A 396 -2.95 15.75 2.32
C LEU A 396 -4.28 16.37 2.80
N VAL A 397 -4.31 17.70 2.98
CA VAL A 397 -5.55 18.41 3.35
C VAL A 397 -6.59 18.36 2.22
N ALA A 398 -6.17 18.41 0.95
CA ALA A 398 -7.03 18.21 -0.21
C ALA A 398 -7.59 16.77 -0.26
N ALA A 399 -6.77 15.75 0.00
CA ALA A 399 -7.19 14.35 0.06
C ALA A 399 -8.19 14.09 1.20
N MET A 400 -7.92 14.61 2.40
CA MET A 400 -8.85 14.54 3.53
C MET A 400 -10.20 15.17 3.16
N ARG A 401 -10.17 16.40 2.62
CA ARG A 401 -11.38 17.13 2.23
C ARG A 401 -12.15 16.44 1.08
N ALA A 402 -11.46 15.85 0.11
CA ALA A 402 -12.11 15.09 -0.96
C ALA A 402 -12.91 13.90 -0.40
N LEU A 403 -12.33 13.20 0.58
CA LEU A 403 -12.95 12.08 1.28
C LEU A 403 -14.08 12.53 2.23
N GLU A 404 -13.92 13.64 2.96
CA GLU A 404 -14.97 14.26 3.77
C GLU A 404 -16.19 14.64 2.91
N ASP A 405 -15.97 15.33 1.78
CA ASP A 405 -17.04 15.67 0.83
C ASP A 405 -17.72 14.40 0.25
N HIS A 406 -16.98 13.28 0.08
CA HIS A 406 -17.54 12.00 -0.41
C HIS A 406 -18.44 11.33 0.64
N LEU A 407 -18.01 11.33 1.91
CA LEU A 407 -18.81 10.82 3.02
C LEU A 407 -20.09 11.65 3.19
N GLU A 408 -20.01 12.98 3.07
CA GLU A 408 -21.18 13.87 3.09
C GLU A 408 -22.15 13.58 1.92
N ARG A 409 -21.66 13.49 0.68
CA ARG A 409 -22.49 13.17 -0.51
C ARG A 409 -23.26 11.86 -0.37
N ASN A 410 -22.64 10.84 0.25
CA ASN A 410 -23.25 9.54 0.47
C ASN A 410 -24.05 9.44 1.79
N GLY A 411 -24.14 10.51 2.59
CA GLY A 411 -24.85 10.54 3.87
C GLY A 411 -24.21 9.67 4.97
N ILE A 412 -22.93 9.32 4.80
CA ILE A 412 -22.17 8.44 5.71
C ILE A 412 -21.70 9.26 6.91
N ASP A 413 -22.13 8.85 8.11
CA ASP A 413 -21.70 9.45 9.37
C ASP A 413 -20.33 8.85 9.76
N ALA A 414 -19.26 9.59 9.48
CA ALA A 414 -17.89 9.19 9.76
C ALA A 414 -16.95 10.41 9.84
N THR A 415 -15.78 10.23 10.45
CA THR A 415 -14.71 11.24 10.50
C THR A 415 -13.46 10.75 9.76
N VAL A 416 -12.76 11.64 9.06
CA VAL A 416 -11.48 11.33 8.41
C VAL A 416 -10.31 11.65 9.35
N GLU A 417 -9.40 10.70 9.51
CA GLU A 417 -8.16 10.84 10.27
C GLU A 417 -6.93 10.62 9.38
N HIS A 418 -5.78 11.21 9.74
CA HIS A 418 -4.48 10.87 9.14
C HIS A 418 -3.53 10.27 10.19
N PRO A 419 -3.56 8.94 10.41
CA PRO A 419 -2.75 8.31 11.44
C PRO A 419 -1.24 8.23 11.11
N TYR A 420 -0.84 8.38 9.85
CA TYR A 420 0.53 8.15 9.39
C TYR A 420 1.07 9.29 8.49
N GLU A 421 1.52 10.40 9.11
CA GLU A 421 2.12 11.59 8.46
C GLU A 421 3.02 11.27 7.24
N ALA A 422 3.79 10.19 7.28
CA ALA A 422 4.79 9.82 6.28
C ALA A 422 4.32 8.88 5.14
N LEU A 423 3.02 8.53 5.08
CA LEU A 423 2.47 7.63 4.05
C LEU A 423 1.37 8.25 3.16
N GLY A 424 0.76 9.35 3.56
CA GLY A 424 -0.44 9.88 2.89
C GLY A 424 -1.74 9.08 3.16
N THR A 425 -1.66 7.92 3.82
CA THR A 425 -2.81 7.03 4.06
C THR A 425 -3.84 7.60 5.05
N LEU A 426 -5.07 7.77 4.54
CA LEU A 426 -6.24 8.22 5.28
C LEU A 426 -6.90 7.06 6.06
N ARG A 427 -7.68 7.40 7.09
CA ARG A 427 -8.58 6.48 7.80
C ARG A 427 -9.97 7.09 7.87
N VAL A 428 -10.98 6.36 7.40
CA VAL A 428 -12.38 6.61 7.75
C VAL A 428 -12.66 5.94 9.09
N ARG A 429 -13.19 6.69 10.06
CA ARG A 429 -13.70 6.15 11.33
C ARG A 429 -15.21 6.37 11.38
N TYR A 430 -15.96 5.29 11.18
CA TYR A 430 -17.43 5.31 11.12
C TYR A 430 -18.06 5.65 12.49
N GLY A 431 -19.08 6.51 12.46
CA GLY A 431 -19.92 6.85 13.60
C GLY A 431 -21.02 5.83 13.84
N LEU A 432 -21.44 5.70 15.11
CA LEU A 432 -22.54 4.82 15.52
C LEU A 432 -23.69 5.64 16.11
N LYS A 433 -24.72 5.89 15.30
CA LYS A 433 -25.97 6.57 15.71
C LYS A 433 -26.80 5.73 16.69
N THR A 434 -26.64 4.42 16.63
CA THR A 434 -27.16 3.43 17.58
C THR A 434 -26.03 2.49 17.99
N HIS A 435 -26.07 1.98 19.21
CA HIS A 435 -25.20 0.90 19.67
C HIS A 435 -25.99 -0.41 19.65
N PRO A 436 -26.02 -1.17 18.54
CA PRO A 436 -26.70 -2.45 18.48
C PRO A 436 -26.06 -3.46 19.44
N LEU A 437 -26.87 -4.36 20.01
CA LEU A 437 -26.37 -5.41 20.89
C LEU A 437 -25.45 -6.37 20.12
N VAL A 438 -24.26 -6.63 20.67
CA VAL A 438 -23.32 -7.65 20.17
C VAL A 438 -23.35 -8.87 21.09
N SER A 439 -23.52 -10.07 20.54
CA SER A 439 -23.27 -11.31 21.28
C SER A 439 -21.86 -11.81 20.98
N ILE A 440 -20.97 -11.73 21.96
CA ILE A 440 -19.58 -12.23 21.89
C ILE A 440 -19.60 -13.72 22.27
N ILE A 441 -19.20 -14.59 21.35
CA ILE A 441 -19.24 -16.05 21.51
C ILE A 441 -17.82 -16.56 21.73
N ILE A 442 -17.62 -17.29 22.84
CA ILE A 442 -16.31 -17.79 23.28
C ILE A 442 -16.37 -19.31 23.53
N PRO A 443 -16.09 -20.15 22.52
CA PRO A 443 -15.97 -21.59 22.71
C PRO A 443 -14.70 -21.95 23.51
N THR A 444 -14.81 -22.88 24.45
CA THR A 444 -13.69 -23.24 25.32
C THR A 444 -13.84 -24.64 25.92
N ARG A 445 -12.72 -25.24 26.35
CA ARG A 445 -12.69 -26.45 27.17
C ARG A 445 -11.46 -26.46 28.05
N ASP A 446 -11.65 -26.62 29.37
CA ASP A 446 -10.57 -26.86 30.36
C ASP A 446 -9.37 -25.88 30.30
N GLY A 447 -9.57 -24.69 29.72
CA GLY A 447 -8.54 -23.70 29.36
C GLY A 447 -8.50 -22.46 30.26
N LEU A 448 -8.90 -22.61 31.53
CA LEU A 448 -9.24 -21.54 32.48
C LEU A 448 -8.38 -20.26 32.38
N ALA A 449 -7.05 -20.37 32.39
CA ALA A 449 -6.17 -19.20 32.46
C ALA A 449 -6.36 -18.25 31.26
N LEU A 450 -6.47 -18.80 30.05
CA LEU A 450 -6.68 -18.04 28.83
C LEU A 450 -8.12 -17.55 28.73
N THR A 451 -9.11 -18.43 28.99
CA THR A 451 -10.53 -18.05 28.98
C THR A 451 -10.81 -16.91 29.96
N LYS A 452 -10.19 -16.93 31.14
CA LYS A 452 -10.28 -15.84 32.11
C LYS A 452 -9.57 -14.58 31.62
N GLN A 453 -8.37 -14.68 31.04
CA GLN A 453 -7.67 -13.53 30.47
C GLN A 453 -8.48 -12.86 29.35
N CYS A 454 -9.10 -13.65 28.47
CA CYS A 454 -9.98 -13.17 27.40
C CYS A 454 -11.17 -12.39 27.99
N ILE A 455 -11.96 -13.03 28.86
CA ILE A 455 -13.16 -12.42 29.50
C ILE A 455 -12.78 -11.19 30.35
N ASP A 456 -11.75 -11.27 31.19
CA ASP A 456 -11.23 -10.15 31.99
C ASP A 456 -10.80 -8.98 31.08
N SER A 457 -10.18 -9.26 29.92
CA SER A 457 -9.76 -8.21 28.97
C SER A 457 -10.96 -7.56 28.25
N VAL A 458 -11.97 -8.34 27.87
CA VAL A 458 -13.21 -7.82 27.26
C VAL A 458 -13.93 -6.92 28.26
N LEU A 459 -14.16 -7.40 29.49
CA LEU A 459 -14.83 -6.65 30.55
C LEU A 459 -14.04 -5.39 30.98
N GLY A 460 -12.73 -5.51 31.14
CA GLY A 460 -11.87 -4.48 31.71
C GLY A 460 -11.38 -3.42 30.73
N LYS A 461 -11.30 -3.72 29.42
CA LYS A 461 -10.69 -2.83 28.41
C LYS A 461 -11.66 -2.31 27.35
N THR A 462 -12.77 -2.99 27.07
CA THR A 462 -13.69 -2.60 25.97
C THR A 462 -14.49 -1.33 26.32
N LEU A 463 -14.49 -0.36 25.40
CA LEU A 463 -15.27 0.88 25.52
C LEU A 463 -16.73 0.72 25.09
N TYR A 464 -16.99 -0.11 24.08
CA TYR A 464 -18.33 -0.47 23.63
C TYR A 464 -19.14 -1.07 24.80
N ARG A 465 -20.43 -0.76 24.91
CA ARG A 465 -21.25 -1.07 26.11
C ARG A 465 -22.36 -2.08 25.90
N GLU A 466 -22.98 -2.10 24.72
CA GLU A 466 -24.11 -2.98 24.44
C GLU A 466 -23.62 -4.34 23.93
N TYR A 467 -23.10 -5.17 24.84
CA TYR A 467 -22.72 -6.55 24.52
C TYR A 467 -23.18 -7.57 25.59
N GLU A 468 -23.36 -8.82 25.16
CA GLU A 468 -23.37 -10.00 26.03
C GLU A 468 -22.20 -10.92 25.70
N ILE A 469 -21.77 -11.76 26.65
CA ILE A 469 -20.78 -12.82 26.45
C ILE A 469 -21.48 -14.17 26.60
N ILE A 470 -21.31 -15.05 25.62
CA ILE A 470 -21.80 -16.42 25.59
C ILE A 470 -20.59 -17.35 25.55
N VAL A 471 -20.23 -17.91 26.69
CA VAL A 471 -19.17 -18.93 26.79
C VAL A 471 -19.77 -20.29 26.42
N VAL A 472 -19.13 -21.03 25.52
CA VAL A 472 -19.56 -22.39 25.16
C VAL A 472 -18.61 -23.39 25.80
N ASP A 473 -19.04 -24.03 26.88
CA ASP A 473 -18.29 -25.06 27.59
C ASP A 473 -18.40 -26.39 26.84
N ASN A 474 -17.37 -26.73 26.04
CA ASN A 474 -17.33 -28.00 25.31
C ASN A 474 -16.89 -29.18 26.19
N GLY A 475 -17.68 -29.45 27.24
CA GLY A 475 -17.49 -30.59 28.13
C GLY A 475 -16.23 -30.49 29.00
N SER A 476 -15.98 -29.33 29.61
CA SER A 476 -14.92 -29.19 30.63
C SER A 476 -15.17 -30.13 31.81
N VAL A 477 -14.09 -30.60 32.41
CA VAL A 477 -14.08 -31.54 33.55
C VAL A 477 -13.21 -31.09 34.72
N LYS A 478 -12.35 -30.09 34.53
CA LYS A 478 -11.48 -29.53 35.58
C LYS A 478 -12.31 -28.75 36.61
N PRO A 479 -12.26 -29.10 37.92
CA PRO A 479 -13.05 -28.43 38.95
C PRO A 479 -12.85 -26.92 39.01
N GLU A 480 -11.63 -26.43 38.77
CA GLU A 480 -11.30 -25.01 38.72
C GLU A 480 -11.94 -24.27 37.53
N THR A 481 -12.16 -24.96 36.41
CA THR A 481 -12.83 -24.38 35.23
C THR A 481 -14.33 -24.31 35.46
N LEU A 482 -14.93 -25.36 36.02
CA LEU A 482 -16.35 -25.39 36.37
C LEU A 482 -16.70 -24.37 37.47
N ALA A 483 -15.87 -24.26 38.51
CA ALA A 483 -16.06 -23.28 39.58
C ALA A 483 -15.99 -21.83 39.08
N TYR A 484 -15.16 -21.55 38.07
CA TYR A 484 -15.11 -20.24 37.41
C TYR A 484 -16.36 -19.98 36.55
N PHE A 485 -16.93 -20.99 35.90
CA PHE A 485 -18.21 -20.86 35.18
C PHE A 485 -19.39 -20.60 36.14
N ASP A 486 -19.41 -21.25 37.32
CA ASP A 486 -20.35 -20.97 38.42
C ASP A 486 -20.15 -19.57 39.05
N GLU A 487 -18.99 -18.93 38.84
CA GLU A 487 -18.69 -17.56 39.27
C GLU A 487 -19.17 -16.54 38.22
N ILE A 488 -18.70 -16.64 36.97
CA ILE A 488 -18.96 -15.61 35.94
C ILE A 488 -20.42 -15.52 35.49
N THR A 489 -21.20 -16.59 35.64
CA THR A 489 -22.66 -16.59 35.38
C THR A 489 -23.43 -15.64 36.31
N ARG A 490 -22.80 -15.13 37.38
CA ARG A 490 -23.33 -14.10 38.28
C ARG A 490 -23.08 -12.68 37.76
N THR A 491 -22.17 -12.51 36.81
CA THR A 491 -21.86 -11.22 36.17
C THR A 491 -22.95 -10.89 35.15
N LYS A 492 -23.57 -9.71 35.28
CA LYS A 492 -24.61 -9.25 34.34
C LYS A 492 -24.06 -9.25 32.92
N GLY A 493 -24.75 -9.93 32.01
CA GLY A 493 -24.39 -9.99 30.59
C GLY A 493 -23.53 -11.19 30.20
N ILE A 494 -23.16 -12.08 31.13
CA ILE A 494 -22.46 -13.33 30.82
C ILE A 494 -23.41 -14.52 30.93
N ARG A 495 -23.36 -15.43 29.96
CA ARG A 495 -24.00 -16.74 29.96
C ARG A 495 -22.96 -17.83 29.67
N VAL A 496 -23.17 -19.01 30.25
CA VAL A 496 -22.41 -20.22 29.91
C VAL A 496 -23.41 -21.24 29.37
N ILE A 497 -23.16 -21.78 28.18
CA ILE A 497 -23.91 -22.87 27.56
C ILE A 497 -23.00 -24.10 27.59
N ARG A 498 -23.50 -25.24 28.11
CA ARG A 498 -22.74 -26.50 28.14
C ARG A 498 -23.06 -27.36 26.92
N ASP A 499 -22.02 -27.96 26.35
CA ASP A 499 -22.08 -28.75 25.13
C ASP A 499 -21.11 -29.94 25.18
N ASP A 500 -21.59 -31.10 25.63
CA ASP A 500 -20.80 -32.33 25.75
C ASP A 500 -20.61 -33.08 24.41
N SER A 501 -20.88 -32.46 23.25
CA SER A 501 -20.65 -33.09 21.93
C SER A 501 -19.16 -33.10 21.53
N PRO A 502 -18.74 -33.95 20.56
CA PRO A 502 -17.36 -33.94 20.05
C PRO A 502 -16.96 -32.55 19.53
N PHE A 503 -15.71 -32.15 19.76
CA PHE A 503 -15.23 -30.81 19.39
C PHE A 503 -15.38 -30.53 17.89
N ASN A 504 -16.11 -29.48 17.57
CA ASN A 504 -16.29 -28.93 16.24
C ASN A 504 -16.54 -27.43 16.40
N PHE A 505 -15.57 -26.60 15.97
CA PHE A 505 -15.61 -25.15 16.20
C PHE A 505 -16.83 -24.51 15.54
N SER A 506 -17.13 -24.88 14.29
CA SER A 506 -18.31 -24.42 13.55
C SER A 506 -19.60 -24.73 14.27
N ALA A 507 -19.76 -25.99 14.72
CA ALA A 507 -21.00 -26.46 15.35
C ALA A 507 -21.24 -25.84 16.73
N LEU A 508 -20.18 -25.63 17.52
CA LEU A 508 -20.23 -24.93 18.81
C LEU A 508 -20.69 -23.47 18.64
N ASN A 509 -20.08 -22.75 17.70
CA ASN A 509 -20.47 -21.37 17.38
C ASN A 509 -21.89 -21.30 16.81
N ASN A 510 -22.26 -22.16 15.86
CA ASN A 510 -23.61 -22.22 15.28
C ASN A 510 -24.70 -22.41 16.33
N ARG A 511 -24.46 -23.25 17.35
CA ARG A 511 -25.41 -23.43 18.47
C ARG A 511 -25.51 -22.16 19.33
N ALA A 512 -24.39 -21.53 19.67
CA ALA A 512 -24.40 -20.27 20.42
C ALA A 512 -25.02 -19.09 19.65
N VAL A 513 -24.84 -19.00 18.32
CA VAL A 513 -25.49 -17.96 17.49
C VAL A 513 -27.01 -18.09 17.51
N ARG A 514 -27.56 -19.31 17.51
CA ARG A 514 -29.01 -19.52 17.64
C ARG A 514 -29.55 -18.98 18.97
N GLU A 515 -28.76 -19.04 20.04
CA GLU A 515 -29.08 -18.45 21.35
C GLU A 515 -28.65 -16.97 21.54
N ALA A 516 -27.93 -16.39 20.58
CA ALA A 516 -27.47 -15.00 20.61
C ALA A 516 -28.64 -14.01 20.49
N ARG A 517 -28.62 -12.98 21.32
CA ARG A 517 -29.64 -11.91 21.35
C ARG A 517 -29.22 -10.66 20.58
N GLY A 518 -27.94 -10.55 20.22
CA GLY A 518 -27.40 -9.44 19.47
C GLY A 518 -27.93 -9.37 18.04
N GLU A 519 -28.02 -8.14 17.52
CA GLU A 519 -28.13 -7.91 16.08
C GLU A 519 -26.81 -8.27 15.37
N PHE A 520 -25.69 -8.19 16.09
CA PHE A 520 -24.37 -8.60 15.64
C PHE A 520 -23.82 -9.74 16.49
N VAL A 521 -23.08 -10.63 15.84
CA VAL A 521 -22.30 -11.69 16.46
C VAL A 521 -20.83 -11.30 16.40
N CYS A 522 -20.10 -11.52 17.49
CA CYS A 522 -18.64 -11.54 17.49
C CYS A 522 -18.17 -12.95 17.82
N LEU A 523 -17.55 -13.62 16.85
CA LEU A 523 -16.80 -14.87 17.10
C LEU A 523 -15.45 -14.50 17.72
N LEU A 524 -15.09 -15.11 18.85
CA LEU A 524 -13.89 -14.74 19.61
C LEU A 524 -13.24 -15.98 20.24
N ASN A 525 -11.98 -16.27 19.91
CA ASN A 525 -11.27 -17.38 20.54
C ASN A 525 -11.01 -17.11 22.04
N ASN A 526 -10.94 -18.19 22.84
CA ASN A 526 -10.74 -18.08 24.28
C ASN A 526 -9.32 -17.71 24.71
N ASP A 527 -8.37 -17.61 23.78
CA ASP A 527 -6.98 -17.19 23.96
C ASP A 527 -6.66 -15.83 23.32
N ILE A 528 -7.70 -15.05 23.00
CA ILE A 528 -7.59 -13.63 22.64
C ILE A 528 -7.37 -12.74 23.88
N GLU A 529 -6.67 -11.63 23.71
CA GLU A 529 -6.60 -10.54 24.69
C GLU A 529 -6.82 -9.19 23.99
N VAL A 530 -7.84 -8.43 24.42
CA VAL A 530 -8.08 -7.06 23.92
C VAL A 530 -6.87 -6.17 24.23
N ILE A 531 -6.38 -5.36 23.27
CA ILE A 531 -5.36 -4.33 23.55
C ILE A 531 -5.75 -2.92 23.05
N SER A 532 -6.53 -2.80 21.98
CA SER A 532 -7.21 -1.56 21.60
C SER A 532 -8.56 -1.43 22.34
N PRO A 533 -8.79 -0.41 23.19
CA PRO A 533 -10.05 -0.26 23.91
C PRO A 533 -11.28 -0.05 23.01
N ASP A 534 -11.07 0.51 21.81
CA ASP A 534 -12.13 0.88 20.86
C ASP A 534 -12.44 -0.25 19.85
N TRP A 535 -11.79 -1.42 19.97
CA TRP A 535 -11.81 -2.51 18.98
C TRP A 535 -13.22 -2.88 18.48
N LEU A 536 -14.17 -3.09 19.40
CA LEU A 536 -15.52 -3.50 19.04
C LEU A 536 -16.34 -2.34 18.46
N ASN A 537 -16.05 -1.10 18.83
CA ASN A 537 -16.69 0.08 18.25
C ASN A 537 -16.25 0.30 16.80
N GLU A 538 -14.95 0.15 16.52
CA GLU A 538 -14.39 0.13 15.16
C GLU A 538 -15.05 -0.97 14.31
N MET A 539 -15.05 -2.23 14.79
CA MET A 539 -15.57 -3.36 14.02
C MET A 539 -17.08 -3.27 13.79
N VAL A 540 -17.88 -2.83 14.77
CA VAL A 540 -19.32 -2.61 14.59
C VAL A 540 -19.58 -1.40 13.69
N GLY A 541 -18.79 -0.33 13.78
CA GLY A 541 -18.88 0.85 12.90
C GLY A 541 -18.70 0.50 11.42
N ILE A 542 -17.86 -0.50 11.11
CA ILE A 542 -17.71 -1.07 9.76
C ILE A 542 -18.87 -2.04 9.46
N ALA A 543 -19.24 -2.93 10.39
CA ALA A 543 -20.24 -3.98 10.16
C ALA A 543 -21.68 -3.46 9.97
N VAL A 544 -22.00 -2.24 10.42
CA VAL A 544 -23.30 -1.59 10.12
C VAL A 544 -23.40 -1.01 8.71
N GLN A 545 -22.30 -0.92 7.95
CA GLN A 545 -22.32 -0.30 6.61
C GLN A 545 -22.98 -1.22 5.56
N PRO A 546 -23.69 -0.66 4.55
CA PRO A 546 -24.37 -1.46 3.54
C PRO A 546 -23.46 -2.43 2.76
N GLY A 547 -23.90 -3.68 2.66
CA GLY A 547 -23.19 -4.73 1.93
C GLY A 547 -21.88 -5.19 2.59
N VAL A 548 -21.67 -4.96 3.89
CA VAL A 548 -20.58 -5.56 4.65
C VAL A 548 -21.00 -6.92 5.21
N GLY A 549 -20.13 -7.92 5.06
CA GLY A 549 -20.28 -9.28 5.59
C GLY A 549 -19.55 -9.43 6.93
N ALA A 550 -18.41 -10.11 6.89
CA ALA A 550 -17.53 -10.29 8.04
C ALA A 550 -16.52 -9.13 8.15
N VAL A 551 -16.31 -8.65 9.39
CA VAL A 551 -15.26 -7.69 9.75
C VAL A 551 -14.22 -8.39 10.62
N GLY A 552 -12.97 -8.42 10.16
CA GLY A 552 -11.83 -9.04 10.86
C GLY A 552 -10.93 -8.04 11.57
N ALA A 553 -10.42 -8.46 12.73
CA ALA A 553 -9.51 -7.67 13.56
C ALA A 553 -8.04 -7.79 13.14
N CYS A 554 -7.20 -6.89 13.65
CA CYS A 554 -5.74 -6.99 13.57
C CYS A 554 -5.22 -7.83 14.75
N LEU A 555 -4.76 -9.05 14.49
CA LEU A 555 -4.28 -9.96 15.54
C LEU A 555 -2.74 -10.01 15.55
N TRP A 556 -2.18 -9.69 16.72
CA TRP A 556 -0.75 -9.76 17.00
C TRP A 556 -0.43 -11.02 17.81
N TYR A 557 0.73 -11.62 17.54
CA TYR A 557 1.37 -12.52 18.50
C TYR A 557 1.89 -11.72 19.72
N PRO A 558 2.04 -12.33 20.91
CA PRO A 558 2.52 -11.66 22.13
C PRO A 558 3.97 -11.12 22.09
N ASN A 559 4.64 -11.23 20.94
CA ASN A 559 5.98 -10.72 20.65
C ASN A 559 5.97 -9.45 19.75
N ASP A 560 4.81 -8.81 19.56
CA ASP A 560 4.58 -7.68 18.63
C ASP A 560 4.88 -8.01 17.15
N THR A 561 4.63 -9.26 16.73
CA THR A 561 4.62 -9.65 15.29
C THR A 561 3.22 -9.99 14.81
N LEU A 562 2.89 -9.57 13.58
CA LEU A 562 1.55 -9.68 13.02
C LEU A 562 1.23 -11.14 12.69
N GLN A 563 0.10 -11.62 13.17
CA GLN A 563 -0.44 -12.95 12.87
C GLN A 563 -1.52 -12.83 11.78
N HIS A 564 -2.54 -12.02 12.02
CA HIS A 564 -3.64 -11.78 11.09
C HIS A 564 -3.63 -10.34 10.58
N GLY A 565 -2.98 -10.13 9.44
CA GLY A 565 -3.12 -8.93 8.61
C GLY A 565 -4.27 -8.99 7.60
N GLY A 566 -5.11 -10.03 7.68
CA GLY A 566 -5.99 -10.48 6.59
C GLY A 566 -5.80 -11.97 6.25
N VAL A 567 -6.64 -12.52 5.36
CA VAL A 567 -6.40 -13.81 4.69
C VAL A 567 -6.43 -13.57 3.18
N LEU A 568 -5.46 -14.15 2.48
CA LEU A 568 -5.42 -14.23 1.02
C LEU A 568 -5.71 -15.66 0.59
N ILE A 569 -6.55 -15.79 -0.43
CA ILE A 569 -6.98 -17.06 -1.02
C ILE A 569 -5.91 -17.55 -2.02
N GLY A 570 -5.78 -18.87 -2.15
CA GLY A 570 -4.75 -19.54 -2.98
C GLY A 570 -3.34 -19.53 -2.39
N LEU A 571 -3.04 -18.63 -1.44
CA LEU A 571 -1.72 -18.54 -0.81
C LEU A 571 -1.39 -19.84 -0.07
N GLY A 572 -0.34 -20.53 -0.51
CA GLY A 572 0.03 -21.86 0.01
C GLY A 572 -0.86 -23.02 -0.45
N GLY A 573 -1.77 -22.79 -1.42
CA GLY A 573 -2.64 -23.81 -2.03
C GLY A 573 -4.12 -23.66 -1.69
N VAL A 574 -4.46 -23.08 -0.53
CA VAL A 574 -5.86 -22.84 -0.13
C VAL A 574 -6.03 -21.41 0.40
N ALA A 575 -5.35 -21.07 1.49
CA ALA A 575 -5.43 -19.75 2.11
C ALA A 575 -4.25 -19.51 3.07
N GLY A 576 -3.84 -18.25 3.23
CA GLY A 576 -2.78 -17.86 4.16
C GLY A 576 -2.86 -16.40 4.59
N HIS A 577 -2.18 -16.03 5.69
CA HIS A 577 -2.22 -14.66 6.21
C HIS A 577 -1.25 -13.72 5.47
N MET A 578 -1.77 -12.58 5.00
CA MET A 578 -0.93 -11.48 4.53
C MET A 578 -0.15 -10.83 5.68
N HIS A 579 1.08 -10.39 5.38
CA HIS A 579 1.99 -9.74 6.33
C HIS A 579 2.30 -10.57 7.60
N HIS A 580 2.23 -11.90 7.52
CA HIS A 580 2.62 -12.78 8.63
C HIS A 580 4.06 -12.51 9.11
N MET A 581 4.27 -12.47 10.43
CA MET A 581 5.51 -12.12 11.13
C MET A 581 6.01 -10.66 10.95
N LEU A 582 5.26 -9.78 10.29
CA LEU A 582 5.57 -8.35 10.18
C LEU A 582 5.69 -7.70 11.56
N GLN A 583 6.72 -6.89 11.82
CA GLN A 583 6.94 -6.26 13.12
C GLN A 583 6.02 -5.05 13.31
N ARG A 584 5.50 -4.85 14.54
CA ARG A 584 4.52 -3.79 14.81
C ARG A 584 5.01 -2.37 14.47
N GLY A 585 4.21 -1.67 13.68
CA GLY A 585 4.55 -0.36 13.12
C GLY A 585 5.63 -0.42 12.01
N GLN A 586 5.76 -1.55 11.33
CA GLN A 586 6.03 -1.59 9.90
C GLN A 586 4.68 -1.49 9.14
N PHE A 587 4.72 -1.18 7.85
CA PHE A 587 3.54 -0.82 7.06
C PHE A 587 3.15 -1.86 5.99
N GLY A 588 3.93 -2.93 5.84
CA GLY A 588 3.71 -3.95 4.79
C GLY A 588 3.87 -3.41 3.36
N TYR A 589 3.57 -4.24 2.37
CA TYR A 589 3.59 -3.87 0.95
C TYR A 589 2.72 -2.63 0.68
N PHE A 590 3.33 -1.54 0.21
CA PHE A 590 2.68 -0.26 -0.11
C PHE A 590 1.62 0.20 0.92
N GLY A 591 1.95 0.08 2.22
CA GLY A 591 1.07 0.54 3.30
C GLY A 591 -0.08 -0.40 3.68
N ARG A 592 -0.26 -1.54 3.00
CA ARG A 592 -1.41 -2.43 3.19
C ARG A 592 -1.53 -3.03 4.59
N ALA A 593 -0.47 -3.13 5.38
CA ALA A 593 -0.58 -3.59 6.77
C ALA A 593 -1.13 -2.52 7.75
N VAL A 594 -1.36 -1.29 7.26
CA VAL A 594 -2.01 -0.20 8.01
C VAL A 594 -3.16 0.45 7.21
N ALA A 595 -3.66 -0.24 6.18
CA ALA A 595 -4.83 0.17 5.41
C ALA A 595 -6.05 -0.71 5.76
N MET A 596 -7.21 -0.08 5.97
CA MET A 596 -8.48 -0.82 6.01
C MET A 596 -8.78 -1.29 4.58
N GLN A 597 -9.15 -2.56 4.38
CA GLN A 597 -9.33 -3.08 3.02
C GLN A 597 -10.33 -4.23 2.96
N ASN A 598 -10.95 -4.39 1.80
CA ASN A 598 -11.71 -5.59 1.48
C ASN A 598 -10.77 -6.76 1.20
N LEU A 599 -11.17 -7.94 1.63
CA LEU A 599 -10.51 -9.23 1.39
C LEU A 599 -11.58 -10.28 1.13
N TRP A 600 -11.22 -11.40 0.52
CA TRP A 600 -12.15 -12.53 0.43
C TRP A 600 -12.34 -13.25 1.76
N ALA A 601 -11.35 -13.28 2.66
CA ALA A 601 -11.48 -13.89 3.98
C ALA A 601 -10.81 -13.12 5.14
N VAL A 602 -11.34 -13.35 6.35
CA VAL A 602 -10.82 -12.94 7.66
C VAL A 602 -11.01 -14.09 8.65
N THR A 603 -10.22 -14.18 9.73
CA THR A 603 -10.32 -15.34 10.64
C THR A 603 -11.37 -15.19 11.74
N ALA A 604 -12.07 -16.28 12.05
CA ALA A 604 -13.04 -16.35 13.14
C ALA A 604 -12.43 -16.26 14.55
N ALA A 605 -11.10 -16.17 14.68
CA ALA A 605 -10.45 -15.90 15.96
C ALA A 605 -10.86 -14.55 16.57
N CYS A 606 -11.18 -13.55 15.74
CA CYS A 606 -11.90 -12.34 16.13
C CYS A 606 -12.63 -11.74 14.91
N LEU A 607 -13.92 -12.03 14.77
CA LEU A 607 -14.74 -11.71 13.60
C LEU A 607 -16.11 -11.18 14.03
N VAL A 608 -16.48 -9.98 13.55
CA VAL A 608 -17.81 -9.38 13.77
C VAL A 608 -18.65 -9.47 12.49
N VAL A 609 -19.90 -9.91 12.59
CA VAL A 609 -20.84 -10.07 11.47
C VAL A 609 -22.28 -9.83 11.93
N LYS A 610 -23.13 -9.29 11.06
CA LYS A 610 -24.56 -9.11 11.36
C LYS A 610 -25.25 -10.48 11.46
N LYS A 611 -26.01 -10.73 12.53
CA LYS A 611 -26.59 -12.05 12.82
C LYS A 611 -27.47 -12.57 11.68
N SER A 612 -28.31 -11.71 11.09
CA SER A 612 -29.16 -12.11 9.95
C SER A 612 -28.34 -12.57 8.74
N VAL A 613 -27.17 -11.96 8.51
CA VAL A 613 -26.27 -12.31 7.39
C VAL A 613 -25.50 -13.61 7.67
N TYR A 614 -25.13 -13.85 8.93
CA TYR A 614 -24.61 -15.15 9.36
C TYR A 614 -25.64 -16.28 9.16
N GLU A 615 -26.90 -16.02 9.53
CA GLU A 615 -28.01 -16.98 9.39
C GLU A 615 -28.40 -17.20 7.91
N GLU A 616 -28.34 -16.17 7.07
CA GLU A 616 -28.63 -16.22 5.62
C GLU A 616 -27.73 -17.20 4.87
N VAL A 617 -26.40 -17.15 5.09
CA VAL A 617 -25.46 -18.09 4.45
C VAL A 617 -25.37 -19.46 5.15
N GLY A 618 -26.15 -19.69 6.22
CA GLY A 618 -26.19 -20.96 6.96
C GLY A 618 -25.14 -21.11 8.07
N GLY A 619 -24.44 -20.04 8.45
CA GLY A 619 -23.41 -20.05 9.50
C GLY A 619 -22.08 -20.69 9.10
N LEU A 620 -21.26 -21.10 10.06
CA LEU A 620 -20.00 -21.82 9.81
C LEU A 620 -20.30 -23.25 9.34
N ASN A 621 -19.53 -23.78 8.38
CA ASN A 621 -19.73 -25.13 7.88
C ASN A 621 -19.29 -26.19 8.91
N GLU A 622 -20.20 -27.05 9.35
CA GLU A 622 -19.95 -28.09 10.36
C GLU A 622 -19.15 -29.29 9.79
N GLU A 623 -18.93 -29.41 8.49
CA GLU A 623 -17.96 -30.36 7.90
C GLU A 623 -16.50 -29.90 8.11
N LEU A 624 -16.26 -28.58 8.23
CA LEU A 624 -14.96 -27.98 8.51
C LEU A 624 -14.80 -27.77 10.03
N ALA A 625 -14.43 -28.83 10.75
CA ALA A 625 -14.47 -28.85 12.21
C ALA A 625 -13.40 -27.99 12.91
N VAL A 626 -12.26 -27.69 12.26
CA VAL A 626 -11.11 -27.02 12.88
C VAL A 626 -10.42 -26.01 11.96
N ALA A 627 -10.21 -26.35 10.69
CA ALA A 627 -9.51 -25.51 9.71
C ALA A 627 -10.45 -24.98 8.62
N PHE A 628 -10.13 -23.80 8.05
CA PHE A 628 -10.81 -23.16 6.92
C PHE A 628 -12.31 -22.86 7.05
N ASN A 629 -12.96 -23.15 8.18
CA ASN A 629 -14.39 -22.84 8.40
C ASN A 629 -14.72 -21.35 8.31
N ASP A 630 -13.77 -20.50 8.71
CA ASP A 630 -13.82 -19.05 8.58
C ASP A 630 -13.59 -18.58 7.15
N VAL A 631 -12.65 -19.21 6.44
CA VAL A 631 -12.40 -18.99 5.00
C VAL A 631 -13.63 -19.34 4.16
N ASP A 632 -14.18 -20.55 4.32
CA ASP A 632 -15.41 -21.00 3.64
C ASP A 632 -16.61 -20.10 3.93
N PHE A 633 -16.82 -19.73 5.20
CA PHE A 633 -17.89 -18.81 5.59
C PHE A 633 -17.72 -17.43 4.93
N CYS A 634 -16.50 -16.89 4.93
CA CYS A 634 -16.22 -15.62 4.25
C CYS A 634 -16.42 -15.71 2.72
N LEU A 635 -16.04 -16.82 2.08
CA LEU A 635 -16.29 -17.05 0.66
C LEU A 635 -17.79 -17.19 0.36
N ARG A 636 -18.59 -17.82 1.23
CA ARG A 636 -20.06 -17.84 1.11
C ARG A 636 -20.69 -16.46 1.26
N LEU A 637 -20.14 -15.59 2.11
CA LEU A 637 -20.55 -14.19 2.18
C LEU A 637 -20.27 -13.44 0.86
N VAL A 638 -19.08 -13.61 0.27
CA VAL A 638 -18.75 -13.03 -1.05
C VAL A 638 -19.67 -13.56 -2.15
N LYS A 639 -19.94 -14.87 -2.16
CA LYS A 639 -20.86 -15.55 -3.10
C LYS A 639 -22.32 -15.08 -2.96
N ALA A 640 -22.70 -14.55 -1.80
CA ALA A 640 -24.00 -13.90 -1.54
C ALA A 640 -24.00 -12.37 -1.82
N GLY A 641 -22.88 -11.79 -2.29
CA GLY A 641 -22.76 -10.37 -2.62
C GLY A 641 -22.30 -9.46 -1.47
N TYR A 642 -21.91 -10.02 -0.32
CA TYR A 642 -21.35 -9.27 0.80
C TYR A 642 -19.84 -9.06 0.66
N ARG A 643 -19.36 -7.90 1.10
CA ARG A 643 -17.93 -7.56 1.13
C ARG A 643 -17.38 -7.79 2.53
N ASN A 644 -16.40 -8.67 2.68
CA ASN A 644 -15.68 -8.79 3.94
C ASN A 644 -14.64 -7.66 4.06
N VAL A 645 -14.30 -7.25 5.28
CA VAL A 645 -13.40 -6.14 5.58
C VAL A 645 -12.40 -6.56 6.65
N TRP A 646 -11.13 -6.22 6.47
CA TRP A 646 -10.13 -6.26 7.55
C TRP A 646 -9.78 -4.83 7.98
N THR A 647 -9.73 -4.59 9.30
CA THR A 647 -9.30 -3.30 9.87
C THR A 647 -8.00 -3.43 10.68
N PRO A 648 -6.96 -2.64 10.37
CA PRO A 648 -5.74 -2.57 11.18
C PRO A 648 -5.95 -1.89 12.55
N HIS A 649 -7.11 -1.26 12.79
CA HIS A 649 -7.34 -0.39 13.94
C HIS A 649 -8.02 -1.10 15.14
N ALA A 650 -8.62 -2.26 14.91
CA ALA A 650 -9.07 -3.16 15.96
C ALA A 650 -7.94 -4.12 16.37
N GLU A 651 -6.98 -3.65 17.19
CA GLU A 651 -5.84 -4.46 17.63
C GLU A 651 -6.14 -5.34 18.85
N LEU A 652 -5.84 -6.64 18.75
CA LEU A 652 -5.87 -7.62 19.85
C LEU A 652 -4.60 -8.51 19.82
N TYR A 653 -4.23 -9.13 20.94
CA TYR A 653 -3.30 -10.26 20.93
C TYR A 653 -4.07 -11.58 20.76
N HIS A 654 -3.48 -12.56 20.09
CA HIS A 654 -3.95 -13.94 20.01
C HIS A 654 -2.84 -14.86 20.51
N HIS A 655 -3.05 -15.53 21.64
CA HIS A 655 -2.04 -16.36 22.32
C HIS A 655 -2.00 -17.79 21.75
N GLU A 656 -2.01 -17.88 20.41
CA GLU A 656 -2.17 -19.09 19.60
C GLU A 656 -1.26 -20.27 20.00
N SER A 657 -1.75 -21.49 19.76
CA SER A 657 -1.10 -22.78 20.09
C SER A 657 -1.02 -23.12 21.59
N ALA A 658 -1.35 -22.21 22.51
CA ALA A 658 -1.25 -22.45 23.95
C ALA A 658 -2.21 -23.53 24.50
N THR A 659 -3.29 -23.87 23.78
CA THR A 659 -4.26 -24.93 24.16
C THR A 659 -4.27 -26.14 23.23
N ARG A 660 -4.10 -25.94 21.91
CA ARG A 660 -4.38 -26.96 20.88
C ARG A 660 -3.16 -27.78 20.44
N GLY A 661 -1.95 -27.24 20.57
CA GLY A 661 -0.75 -27.79 19.93
C GLY A 661 -0.80 -27.73 18.40
N SER A 662 0.22 -28.28 17.73
CA SER A 662 0.32 -28.25 16.26
C SER A 662 -0.71 -29.16 15.59
N ASP A 663 -1.14 -28.84 14.37
CA ASP A 663 -1.94 -29.75 13.51
C ASP A 663 -1.08 -30.77 12.73
N MET A 664 0.24 -30.76 12.92
CA MET A 664 1.16 -31.76 12.37
C MET A 664 1.19 -33.10 13.15
N ASP A 665 0.43 -33.23 14.24
CA ASP A 665 0.24 -34.51 14.93
C ASP A 665 -0.57 -35.47 14.01
N ALA A 666 -0.21 -36.76 13.97
CA ALA A 666 -0.70 -37.70 12.94
C ALA A 666 -2.22 -37.72 12.74
N ASP A 667 -3.02 -37.75 13.82
CA ASP A 667 -4.48 -37.78 13.74
C ASP A 667 -5.08 -36.44 13.29
N LYS A 668 -4.45 -35.32 13.67
CA LYS A 668 -4.84 -33.97 13.22
C LYS A 668 -4.48 -33.74 11.76
N TYR A 669 -3.34 -34.25 11.31
CA TYR A 669 -2.86 -34.14 9.94
C TYR A 669 -3.82 -34.81 8.94
N GLN A 670 -4.37 -35.99 9.26
CA GLN A 670 -5.37 -36.64 8.41
C GLN A 670 -6.67 -35.83 8.30
N ARG A 671 -7.12 -35.23 9.42
CA ARG A 671 -8.27 -34.31 9.43
C ARG A 671 -7.99 -33.07 8.57
N PHE A 672 -6.84 -32.43 8.77
CA PHE A 672 -6.41 -31.25 8.02
C PHE A 672 -6.31 -31.51 6.50
N VAL A 673 -5.74 -32.65 6.08
CA VAL A 673 -5.73 -33.06 4.66
C VAL A 673 -7.14 -33.32 4.11
N GLY A 674 -8.08 -33.74 4.95
CA GLY A 674 -9.51 -33.80 4.60
C GLY A 674 -10.12 -32.42 4.40
N GLU A 675 -9.89 -31.49 5.34
CA GLU A 675 -10.35 -30.09 5.29
C GLU A 675 -9.76 -29.34 4.07
N VAL A 676 -8.48 -29.55 3.74
CA VAL A 676 -7.84 -29.04 2.50
C VAL A 676 -8.57 -29.55 1.26
N ARG A 677 -8.75 -30.87 1.12
CA ARG A 677 -9.42 -31.48 -0.05
C ARG A 677 -10.89 -31.08 -0.18
N TRP A 678 -11.54 -30.72 0.92
CA TRP A 678 -12.88 -30.15 0.90
C TRP A 678 -12.85 -28.76 0.25
N MET A 679 -11.94 -27.88 0.69
CA MET A 679 -11.75 -26.55 0.12
C MET A 679 -11.34 -26.58 -1.36
N GLU A 680 -10.38 -27.44 -1.73
CA GLU A 680 -9.92 -27.65 -3.11
C GLU A 680 -11.08 -28.04 -4.06
N LYS A 681 -12.10 -28.73 -3.54
CA LYS A 681 -13.23 -29.25 -4.31
C LYS A 681 -14.43 -28.29 -4.37
N GLU A 682 -14.80 -27.65 -3.25
CA GLU A 682 -15.96 -26.74 -3.22
C GLU A 682 -15.63 -25.37 -3.85
N TRP A 683 -14.38 -24.93 -3.73
CA TRP A 683 -13.91 -23.63 -4.19
C TRP A 683 -12.96 -23.73 -5.40
N GLU A 684 -13.12 -24.79 -6.22
CA GLU A 684 -12.41 -24.97 -7.48
C GLU A 684 -12.51 -23.70 -8.37
N GLY A 685 -11.38 -23.28 -8.95
CA GLY A 685 -11.25 -22.00 -9.68
C GLY A 685 -11.18 -20.75 -8.79
N TRP A 686 -11.92 -20.66 -7.69
CA TRP A 686 -11.85 -19.53 -6.75
C TRP A 686 -10.49 -19.50 -6.03
N LEU A 687 -9.86 -20.65 -5.79
CA LEU A 687 -8.53 -20.72 -5.18
C LEU A 687 -7.38 -20.18 -6.06
N GLU A 688 -7.60 -19.88 -7.34
CA GLU A 688 -6.54 -19.41 -8.25
C GLU A 688 -6.45 -17.87 -8.34
N HIS A 689 -7.55 -17.17 -8.03
CA HIS A 689 -7.72 -15.74 -8.24
C HIS A 689 -8.41 -15.08 -7.02
N ASP A 690 -7.61 -14.48 -6.13
CA ASP A 690 -8.06 -13.53 -5.11
C ASP A 690 -7.94 -12.10 -5.65
N PRO A 691 -9.06 -11.35 -5.83
CA PRO A 691 -9.03 -9.97 -6.28
C PRO A 691 -8.21 -9.03 -5.38
N ALA A 692 -8.05 -9.37 -4.10
CA ALA A 692 -7.20 -8.61 -3.18
C ALA A 692 -5.69 -8.85 -3.40
N TYR A 693 -5.27 -9.73 -4.30
CA TYR A 693 -3.87 -10.09 -4.51
C TYR A 693 -3.50 -10.27 -5.99
N ASN A 694 -2.85 -9.23 -6.54
CA ASN A 694 -2.47 -9.07 -7.93
C ASN A 694 -1.85 -10.34 -8.58
N PRO A 695 -2.21 -10.70 -9.83
CA PRO A 695 -1.69 -11.88 -10.52
C PRO A 695 -0.18 -11.88 -10.76
N ASN A 696 0.47 -10.71 -10.77
CA ASN A 696 1.93 -10.57 -10.86
C ASN A 696 2.66 -10.91 -9.54
N LEU A 697 1.94 -11.21 -8.46
CA LEU A 697 2.46 -11.59 -7.15
C LEU A 697 2.28 -13.08 -6.85
N SER A 698 3.28 -13.65 -6.17
CA SER A 698 3.43 -15.08 -5.91
C SER A 698 2.51 -15.59 -4.80
N LEU A 699 1.82 -16.71 -5.06
CA LEU A 699 1.06 -17.49 -4.06
C LEU A 699 1.93 -18.55 -3.34
N ASN A 700 3.23 -18.62 -3.64
CA ASN A 700 4.13 -19.65 -3.10
C ASN A 700 4.70 -19.23 -1.73
N THR A 701 4.33 -19.95 -0.66
CA THR A 701 4.77 -19.71 0.72
C THR A 701 6.24 -20.03 1.01
N ASN A 702 7.00 -20.57 0.04
CA ASN A 702 8.46 -20.69 0.14
C ASN A 702 9.19 -19.36 -0.09
N VAL A 703 8.49 -18.30 -0.53
CA VAL A 703 8.97 -16.93 -0.57
C VAL A 703 8.09 -16.03 0.32
N LEU A 704 8.56 -14.82 0.62
CA LEU A 704 7.75 -13.85 1.36
C LEU A 704 6.51 -13.45 0.52
N PRO A 705 5.35 -13.18 1.15
CA PRO A 705 4.22 -12.54 0.47
C PRO A 705 4.65 -11.27 -0.28
N PHE A 706 3.94 -10.93 -1.36
CA PHE A 706 4.26 -9.81 -2.25
C PHE A 706 5.61 -9.92 -3.00
N THR A 707 6.26 -11.10 -3.00
CA THR A 707 7.31 -11.44 -3.97
C THR A 707 6.71 -11.63 -5.37
N LEU A 708 7.44 -11.24 -6.43
CA LEU A 708 7.02 -11.43 -7.83
C LEU A 708 6.70 -12.89 -8.17
N ALA A 709 5.64 -13.10 -8.95
CA ALA A 709 5.34 -14.37 -9.59
C ALA A 709 6.19 -14.56 -10.86
N SER A 710 6.66 -15.79 -11.11
CA SER A 710 7.53 -16.14 -12.24
C SER A 710 7.22 -17.57 -12.72
N PRO A 711 6.31 -17.76 -13.71
CA PRO A 711 5.58 -16.72 -14.44
C PRO A 711 4.50 -16.02 -13.59
N PRO A 712 4.02 -14.83 -14.00
CA PRO A 712 2.78 -14.24 -13.51
C PRO A 712 1.57 -15.16 -13.70
N ARG A 713 0.51 -14.93 -12.92
CA ARG A 713 -0.81 -15.59 -13.04
C ARG A 713 -1.73 -14.92 -14.07
N VAL A 714 -1.23 -13.89 -14.77
CA VAL A 714 -1.90 -13.23 -15.91
C VAL A 714 -1.00 -13.40 -17.14
N GLY A 715 -1.59 -13.59 -18.31
CA GLY A 715 -0.84 -13.74 -19.55
C GLY A 715 -0.16 -12.43 -19.99
N GLN A 716 0.91 -12.55 -20.79
CA GLN A 716 1.67 -11.38 -21.25
C GLN A 716 0.81 -10.53 -22.20
N PHE A 717 0.30 -9.41 -21.67
CA PHE A 717 -0.61 -8.48 -22.34
C PHE A 717 -1.93 -9.15 -22.78
N GLU A 718 -2.41 -10.15 -22.04
CA GLU A 718 -3.61 -10.94 -22.40
C GLU A 718 -4.95 -10.29 -22.05
#